data_AF-A0AAU2QQB5-F1
#
_entry.id   AF-A0AAU2QQB5-F1
#
_cell.length_a   1.000
_cell.length_b   1.000
_cell.length_c   1.000
_cell.angle_alpha   90.00
_cell.angle_beta   90.00
_cell.angle_gamma   90.00
#
_symmetry.space_group_name_H-M   'P 1'
#
loop_
_entity.id
_entity.type
_entity.pdbx_description
1 polymer ?
#
loop_
_entity_poly.entity_id
_entity_poly.type
_entity_poly.pdbx_seq_one_letter_code
_entity_poly.pdbx_strand_id
1 'polypeptide(L)'
;MASRSSRPGPATGARDGSRRRLPLRLLLPLLVLVAMTAMLMLRGYVHSEILADYRVAPATANDKVPQDILKGGPVIDTRSGRSTSMTVPDDSVVLTFDDGPDPTWTPKVLDTLKKNNAHAVFFITGTMASRYPDLVRRMVDEGHEIGLHTFNHPDLSYQSTKRIDWELSQNQLALAGSVGIRSSLFRPPYSSKAANMDNNSWPVTEYIGSRGYITIVNDTDSEDWRKPGVAAIVRNSTPKAGHGGIVLMHDSGGDRHQTVQALEQLLPQLKEKGYKFQNLTEALHAPSAHTPVTGPELWKGQAWVFLVDASDNITGVLVVGLAVIGFLVFARFGLMLLLSGIHARRTRRPGFRWGPLPVTEPVSVLVPAYNEAKCIENTVRSLMRSEHPIEVIVIDDGSSDGTARLVEGLGLPNVRVIRQLNAGKPAALNRGLANARYDLIVMMDGDTVFEPATVRELVQPFADPRVGAVAGNAKVGNKDTLIGAWQHIEYVMGFNLDRRMYDVLQCMPTIPGAVGAFRRSALERVGGMSDDTLAEDTDITMAMHRDGWRVVYAEKARAWTEAPESVQQLWSQRYRWSYGTMQAIWKHRRALVERGPSGRFGRVGLPLVSLFMVLAPLLAPLIDVFLVYGLVFGPTDKTILAWFGVLAIQLVCATYAFILDRERLTPLISLPLQQILYRQLMYVVLLQSWITALTGGRLRWQKLRRKGGVSAPPTAPTGHRQAVGGGSAR
;
A
#
# COMPACT_ATOMS: atom_id res chain seq x y z
N MET A 1 -30.41 -22.98 -69.71
CA MET A 1 -30.99 -21.66 -70.03
C MET A 1 -30.37 -20.61 -69.14
N ALA A 2 -29.68 -19.66 -69.79
CA ALA A 2 -29.19 -18.33 -69.42
C ALA A 2 -28.85 -17.95 -67.96
N SER A 3 -27.65 -17.37 -67.87
CA SER A 3 -27.00 -16.66 -66.77
C SER A 3 -27.75 -15.42 -66.27
N ARG A 4 -27.48 -15.05 -65.00
CA ARG A 4 -27.23 -13.65 -64.62
C ARG A 4 -26.35 -13.59 -63.36
N SER A 5 -25.20 -12.98 -63.54
CA SER A 5 -24.21 -12.65 -62.54
C SER A 5 -24.63 -11.39 -61.76
N SER A 6 -24.59 -11.45 -60.43
CA SER A 6 -24.64 -10.27 -59.57
C SER A 6 -23.38 -10.24 -58.70
N ARG A 7 -22.47 -9.32 -59.04
CA ARG A 7 -21.33 -8.93 -58.20
C ARG A 7 -21.85 -8.36 -56.88
N PRO A 8 -21.27 -8.68 -55.71
CA PRO A 8 -21.47 -7.87 -54.52
C PRO A 8 -20.65 -6.58 -54.63
N GLY A 9 -21.30 -5.43 -54.48
CA GLY A 9 -20.64 -4.14 -54.35
C GLY A 9 -19.80 -4.07 -53.06
N PRO A 10 -18.79 -3.17 -53.00
CA PRO A 10 -17.93 -3.05 -51.84
C PRO A 10 -18.74 -2.49 -50.67
N ALA A 11 -18.78 -3.24 -49.57
CA ALA A 11 -19.27 -2.75 -48.29
C ALA A 11 -18.41 -1.55 -47.89
N THR A 12 -19.02 -0.37 -47.92
CA THR A 12 -18.44 0.86 -47.40
C THR A 12 -18.18 0.66 -45.91
N GLY A 13 -16.89 0.59 -45.56
CA GLY A 13 -16.44 0.55 -44.18
C GLY A 13 -16.80 1.85 -43.48
N ALA A 14 -17.96 1.88 -42.85
CA ALA A 14 -18.22 2.80 -41.76
C ALA A 14 -17.28 2.41 -40.61
N ARG A 15 -16.11 3.07 -40.57
CA ARG A 15 -15.28 3.13 -39.38
C ARG A 15 -16.10 3.87 -38.34
N ASP A 16 -16.87 3.11 -37.56
CA ASP A 16 -17.44 3.59 -36.31
C ASP A 16 -16.27 3.99 -35.41
N GLY A 17 -16.02 5.30 -35.38
CA GLY A 17 -15.09 5.95 -34.47
C GLY A 17 -15.66 5.90 -33.07
N SER A 18 -15.86 4.69 -32.53
CA SER A 18 -15.95 4.44 -31.11
C SER A 18 -14.64 4.99 -30.52
N ARG A 19 -14.66 6.24 -30.07
CA ARG A 19 -13.74 6.74 -29.06
C ARG A 19 -13.81 5.70 -27.95
N ARG A 20 -12.81 4.82 -27.88
CA ARG A 20 -12.70 3.78 -26.85
C ARG A 20 -12.68 4.52 -25.53
N ARG A 21 -13.85 4.73 -24.93
CA ARG A 21 -13.96 5.25 -23.57
C ARG A 21 -13.19 4.25 -22.73
N LEU A 22 -12.14 4.70 -22.06
CA LEU A 22 -11.43 3.88 -21.08
C LEU A 22 -12.52 3.29 -20.17
N PRO A 23 -12.61 1.96 -20.08
CA PRO A 23 -13.69 1.34 -19.34
C PRO A 23 -13.57 1.81 -17.89
N LEU A 24 -14.69 2.18 -17.24
CA LEU A 24 -14.71 2.81 -15.90
C LEU A 24 -13.81 2.09 -14.88
N ARG A 25 -13.68 0.77 -15.03
CA ARG A 25 -12.80 -0.14 -14.28
C ARG A 25 -11.29 0.17 -14.35
N LEU A 26 -10.83 0.95 -15.32
CA LEU A 26 -9.44 1.43 -15.41
C LEU A 26 -9.32 2.91 -15.01
N LEU A 27 -10.40 3.68 -15.18
CA LEU A 27 -10.41 5.12 -14.89
C LEU A 27 -10.40 5.40 -13.38
N LEU A 28 -11.26 4.72 -12.61
CA LEU A 28 -11.41 5.00 -11.18
C LEU A 28 -10.12 4.77 -10.38
N PRO A 29 -9.38 3.65 -10.54
CA PRO A 29 -8.13 3.46 -9.81
C PRO A 29 -7.03 4.44 -10.22
N LEU A 30 -6.99 4.80 -11.51
CA LEU A 30 -6.05 5.81 -12.00
C LEU A 30 -6.33 7.18 -11.38
N LEU A 31 -7.60 7.57 -11.28
CA LEU A 31 -8.01 8.82 -10.62
C LEU A 31 -7.63 8.82 -9.13
N VAL A 32 -7.84 7.71 -8.41
CA VAL A 32 -7.43 7.57 -7.01
C VAL A 32 -5.91 7.70 -6.88
N LEU A 33 -5.15 7.04 -7.75
CA LEU A 33 -3.68 7.12 -7.75
C LEU A 33 -3.20 8.55 -8.03
N VAL A 34 -3.78 9.24 -9.02
CA VAL A 34 -3.43 10.64 -9.34
C VAL A 34 -3.77 11.57 -8.19
N ALA A 35 -4.96 11.43 -7.60
CA ALA A 35 -5.37 12.24 -6.45
C ALA A 35 -4.44 12.03 -5.25
N MET A 36 -4.07 10.79 -4.96
CA MET A 36 -3.16 10.44 -3.87
C MET A 36 -1.74 10.97 -4.12
N THR A 37 -1.21 10.83 -5.34
CA THR A 37 0.09 11.41 -5.70
C THR A 37 0.07 12.92 -5.57
N ALA A 38 -0.98 13.59 -6.07
CA ALA A 38 -1.11 15.05 -5.95
C ALA A 38 -1.19 15.50 -4.48
N MET A 39 -1.93 14.77 -3.64
CA MET A 39 -2.01 15.00 -2.20
C MET A 39 -0.65 14.84 -1.51
N LEU A 40 0.09 13.77 -1.82
CA LEU A 40 1.44 13.57 -1.28
C LEU A 40 2.41 14.65 -1.75
N MET A 41 2.33 15.09 -3.01
CA MET A 41 3.14 16.20 -3.53
C MET A 41 2.82 17.52 -2.82
N LEU A 42 1.54 17.80 -2.56
CA LEU A 42 1.13 18.97 -1.79
C LEU A 42 1.72 18.93 -0.38
N ARG A 43 1.56 17.80 0.32
CA ARG A 43 2.13 17.60 1.65
C ARG A 43 3.63 17.84 1.64
N GLY A 44 4.36 17.21 0.72
CA GLY A 44 5.81 17.34 0.61
C GLY A 44 6.26 18.76 0.29
N TYR A 45 5.53 19.49 -0.56
CA TYR A 45 5.79 20.89 -0.84
C TYR A 45 5.61 21.77 0.42
N VAL A 46 4.54 21.53 1.19
CA VAL A 46 4.21 22.30 2.40
C VAL A 46 5.10 21.96 3.59
N HIS A 47 5.68 20.76 3.62
CA HIS A 47 6.66 20.35 4.62
C HIS A 47 8.10 20.70 4.23
N SER A 48 8.30 21.41 3.11
CA SER A 48 9.63 21.71 2.57
C SER A 48 10.48 20.45 2.29
N GLU A 49 9.82 19.30 2.08
CA GLU A 49 10.44 18.04 1.63
C GLU A 49 10.75 18.11 0.11
N ILE A 50 10.05 19.00 -0.62
CA ILE A 50 10.16 19.18 -2.07
C ILE A 50 10.34 20.66 -2.39
N LEU A 51 11.28 20.98 -3.29
CA LEU A 51 11.55 22.34 -3.81
C LEU A 51 12.05 23.35 -2.76
N ALA A 52 12.47 22.90 -1.57
CA ALA A 52 13.16 23.76 -0.61
C ALA A 52 14.58 24.08 -1.09
N ASP A 53 14.98 25.35 -0.97
CA ASP A 53 16.31 25.84 -1.33
C ASP A 53 16.92 26.53 -0.11
N TYR A 54 17.92 25.89 0.49
CA TYR A 54 18.58 26.37 1.70
C TYR A 54 19.91 27.08 1.42
N ARG A 55 20.20 27.38 0.15
CA ARG A 55 21.42 28.14 -0.20
C ARG A 55 21.26 29.58 0.25
N VAL A 56 22.33 30.13 0.83
CA VAL A 56 22.40 31.52 1.29
C VAL A 56 23.52 32.22 0.54
N ALA A 57 23.23 33.39 -0.01
CA ALA A 57 24.18 34.17 -0.78
C ALA A 57 25.27 34.74 0.14
N PRO A 58 26.55 34.67 -0.28
CA PRO A 58 27.60 35.36 0.46
C PRO A 58 27.41 36.86 0.32
N ALA A 59 27.74 37.60 1.38
CA ALA A 59 27.70 39.06 1.38
C ALA A 59 28.62 39.65 0.28
N THR A 60 28.15 40.70 -0.37
CA THR A 60 28.86 41.41 -1.43
C THR A 60 29.08 42.89 -1.11
N ALA A 61 29.71 43.63 -2.03
CA ALA A 61 29.81 45.08 -1.92
C ALA A 61 28.42 45.72 -1.87
N ASN A 62 28.32 46.90 -1.25
CA ASN A 62 27.08 47.65 -1.07
C ASN A 62 27.12 49.03 -1.75
N ASP A 63 28.01 49.21 -2.73
CA ASP A 63 28.23 50.46 -3.46
C ASP A 63 27.03 50.90 -4.32
N LYS A 64 26.10 49.99 -4.64
CA LYS A 64 24.85 50.30 -5.35
C LYS A 64 23.67 50.58 -4.43
N VAL A 65 23.84 50.38 -3.12
CA VAL A 65 22.77 50.62 -2.14
C VAL A 65 22.79 52.11 -1.75
N PRO A 66 21.65 52.82 -1.80
CA PRO A 66 21.61 54.23 -1.40
C PRO A 66 22.10 54.43 0.04
N GLN A 67 22.95 55.44 0.25
CA GLN A 67 23.52 55.72 1.58
C GLN A 67 22.45 56.05 2.63
N ASP A 68 21.34 56.67 2.21
CA ASP A 68 20.20 56.99 3.07
C ASP A 68 19.44 55.73 3.55
N ILE A 69 19.61 54.61 2.87
CA ILE A 69 19.11 53.31 3.32
C ILE A 69 20.13 52.64 4.25
N LEU A 70 21.40 52.60 3.86
CA LEU A 70 22.46 51.97 4.67
C LEU A 70 22.63 52.63 6.06
N LYS A 71 22.44 53.95 6.14
CA LYS A 71 22.51 54.73 7.39
C LYS A 71 21.13 55.05 7.97
N GLY A 72 20.09 54.59 7.30
CA GLY A 72 18.70 54.85 7.63
C GLY A 72 18.15 53.94 8.71
N GLY A 73 16.83 53.99 8.86
CA GLY A 73 16.09 53.14 9.79
C GLY A 73 15.73 51.76 9.23
N PRO A 74 15.25 50.85 10.09
CA PRO A 74 14.96 49.46 9.74
C PRO A 74 13.67 49.24 8.95
N VAL A 75 12.87 50.29 8.71
CA VAL A 75 11.65 50.22 7.91
C VAL A 75 11.94 50.82 6.54
N ILE A 76 12.05 49.99 5.51
CA ILE A 76 12.45 50.39 4.16
C ILE A 76 11.22 50.39 3.24
N ASP A 77 10.89 51.55 2.71
CA ASP A 77 9.83 51.74 1.73
C ASP A 77 10.42 52.16 0.39
N THR A 78 10.37 51.24 -0.58
CA THR A 78 10.80 51.44 -1.98
C THR A 78 9.61 51.54 -2.95
N ARG A 79 8.39 51.67 -2.43
CA ARG A 79 7.18 51.78 -3.26
C ARG A 79 7.22 53.07 -4.08
N SER A 80 6.57 53.05 -5.24
CA SER A 80 6.45 54.22 -6.13
C SER A 80 7.77 54.81 -6.64
N GLY A 81 8.87 54.04 -6.62
CA GLY A 81 10.16 54.45 -7.18
C GLY A 81 10.94 55.46 -6.33
N ARG A 82 10.56 55.65 -5.06
CA ARG A 82 11.32 56.42 -4.07
C ARG A 82 11.77 55.48 -2.95
N SER A 83 13.04 55.56 -2.58
CA SER A 83 13.61 54.74 -1.51
C SER A 83 13.73 55.59 -0.25
N THR A 84 12.91 55.28 0.75
CA THR A 84 12.91 55.95 2.05
C THR A 84 13.08 54.93 3.18
N SER A 85 13.65 55.37 4.28
CA SER A 85 13.81 54.56 5.49
C SER A 85 13.24 55.29 6.71
N MET A 86 12.71 54.56 7.68
CA MET A 86 12.12 55.12 8.90
C MET A 86 12.57 54.33 10.13
N THR A 87 12.69 55.04 11.25
CA THR A 87 12.92 54.45 12.58
C THR A 87 11.65 54.54 13.43
N VAL A 88 11.53 53.64 14.40
CA VAL A 88 10.48 53.71 15.42
C VAL A 88 10.81 54.80 16.46
N PRO A 89 9.82 55.34 17.19
CA PRO A 89 10.05 56.30 18.26
C PRO A 89 10.99 55.79 19.36
N ASP A 90 11.70 56.70 20.02
CA ASP A 90 12.72 56.36 21.03
C ASP A 90 12.18 55.62 22.27
N ASP A 91 10.89 55.75 22.56
CA ASP A 91 10.21 55.09 23.68
C ASP A 91 9.56 53.74 23.27
N SER A 92 9.80 53.26 22.04
CA SER A 92 9.07 52.13 21.47
C SER A 92 10.00 50.97 21.05
N VAL A 93 9.64 49.76 21.45
CA VAL A 93 10.33 48.51 21.07
C VAL A 93 9.35 47.62 20.31
N VAL A 94 9.62 47.38 19.04
CA VAL A 94 8.84 46.47 18.21
C VAL A 94 9.54 45.11 18.20
N LEU A 95 8.97 44.15 18.93
CA LEU A 95 9.43 42.76 18.89
C LEU A 95 8.97 42.13 17.59
N THR A 96 9.88 41.43 16.93
CA THR A 96 9.60 40.72 15.68
C THR A 96 10.03 39.27 15.78
N PHE A 97 9.20 38.36 15.27
CA PHE A 97 9.43 36.91 15.31
C PHE A 97 9.39 36.32 13.91
N ASP A 98 10.46 35.63 13.51
CA ASP A 98 10.59 34.99 12.20
C ASP A 98 10.38 33.47 12.27
N ASP A 99 10.11 32.86 11.10
CA ASP A 99 9.94 31.42 10.82
C ASP A 99 8.65 30.74 11.29
N GLY A 100 7.93 31.32 12.24
CA GLY A 100 6.70 30.74 12.79
C GLY A 100 5.52 30.63 11.83
N PRO A 101 4.37 30.13 12.31
CA PRO A 101 4.14 29.63 13.68
C PRO A 101 4.60 28.18 13.92
N ASP A 102 5.24 27.89 15.05
CA ASP A 102 5.53 26.55 15.56
C ASP A 102 4.49 26.09 16.60
N PRO A 103 3.97 24.85 16.55
CA PRO A 103 2.92 24.37 17.44
C PRO A 103 3.32 24.23 18.91
N THR A 104 4.61 24.24 19.23
CA THR A 104 5.15 24.09 20.59
C THR A 104 5.61 25.42 21.18
N TRP A 105 6.26 26.27 20.38
CA TRP A 105 6.94 27.48 20.85
C TRP A 105 6.13 28.75 20.68
N THR A 106 5.49 28.95 19.52
CA THR A 106 4.65 30.13 19.27
C THR A 106 3.56 30.33 20.33
N PRO A 107 2.82 29.30 20.80
CA PRO A 107 1.85 29.48 21.87
C PRO A 107 2.45 30.08 23.15
N LYS A 108 3.67 29.66 23.52
CA LYS A 108 4.37 30.13 24.73
C LYS A 108 4.86 31.57 24.58
N VAL A 109 5.31 31.93 23.38
CA VAL A 109 5.66 33.32 23.04
C VAL A 109 4.42 34.21 23.16
N LEU A 110 3.30 33.81 22.54
CA LEU A 110 2.02 34.53 22.64
C LEU A 110 1.53 34.66 24.08
N ASP A 111 1.60 33.59 24.88
CA ASP A 111 1.25 33.62 26.31
C ASP A 111 2.10 34.63 27.09
N THR A 112 3.40 34.69 26.79
CA THR A 112 4.34 35.60 27.45
C THR A 112 4.07 37.05 27.07
N LEU A 113 3.79 37.32 25.78
CA LEU A 113 3.42 38.64 25.28
C LEU A 113 2.10 39.11 25.90
N LYS A 114 1.09 38.24 25.93
CA LYS A 114 -0.22 38.49 26.52
C LYS A 114 -0.14 38.78 28.02
N LYS A 115 0.63 37.98 28.78
CA LYS A 115 0.88 38.21 30.22
C LYS A 115 1.48 39.59 30.47
N ASN A 116 2.28 40.09 29.53
CA ASN A 116 2.90 41.39 29.61
C ASN A 116 2.13 42.46 28.83
N ASN A 117 0.92 42.25 28.31
CA ASN A 117 0.19 43.24 27.50
C ASN A 117 1.09 43.91 26.45
N ALA A 118 1.79 43.10 25.66
CA ALA A 118 2.75 43.51 24.64
C ALA A 118 2.29 43.02 23.27
N HIS A 119 2.33 43.90 22.26
CA HIS A 119 2.12 43.52 20.87
C HIS A 119 3.46 43.34 20.14
N ALA A 120 3.43 42.62 19.02
CA ALA A 120 4.61 42.20 18.26
C ALA A 120 4.24 42.05 16.78
N VAL A 121 5.25 41.86 15.92
CA VAL A 121 5.06 41.53 14.50
C VAL A 121 5.62 40.14 14.21
N PHE A 122 4.81 39.25 13.63
CA PHE A 122 5.23 37.90 13.26
C PHE A 122 5.45 37.83 11.74
N PHE A 123 6.70 37.62 11.31
CA PHE A 123 7.04 37.35 9.92
C PHE A 123 6.96 35.84 9.69
N ILE A 124 5.80 35.39 9.25
CA ILE A 124 5.51 33.96 9.15
C ILE A 124 5.78 33.41 7.76
N THR A 125 6.21 32.15 7.73
CA THR A 125 6.36 31.41 6.49
C THR A 125 5.02 30.80 6.06
N GLY A 126 4.80 30.73 4.75
CA GLY A 126 3.53 30.27 4.20
C GLY A 126 3.28 28.78 4.43
N THR A 127 4.35 27.99 4.50
CA THR A 127 4.32 26.58 4.91
C THR A 127 3.77 26.42 6.32
N MET A 128 4.27 27.17 7.28
CA MET A 128 3.82 27.09 8.68
C MET A 128 2.42 27.71 8.85
N ALA A 129 2.13 28.82 8.18
CA ALA A 129 0.80 29.43 8.16
C ALA A 129 -0.27 28.47 7.62
N SER A 130 0.05 27.70 6.58
CA SER A 130 -0.87 26.72 5.99
C SER A 130 -1.13 25.51 6.89
N ARG A 131 -0.14 25.12 7.71
CA ARG A 131 -0.21 23.96 8.61
C ARG A 131 -0.83 24.27 9.97
N TYR A 132 -0.67 25.51 10.44
CA TYR A 132 -1.14 25.95 11.76
C TYR A 132 -1.99 27.22 11.68
N PRO A 133 -3.07 27.23 10.89
CA PRO A 133 -3.90 28.42 10.68
C PRO A 133 -4.53 28.96 11.97
N ASP A 134 -4.76 28.11 12.97
CA ASP A 134 -5.33 28.51 14.25
C ASP A 134 -4.36 29.37 15.09
N LEU A 135 -3.04 29.13 14.98
CA LEU A 135 -2.04 29.98 15.63
C LEU A 135 -1.93 31.34 14.93
N VAL A 136 -2.03 31.36 13.60
CA VAL A 136 -2.11 32.61 12.83
C VAL A 136 -3.34 33.43 13.26
N ARG A 137 -4.49 32.76 13.45
CA ARG A 137 -5.72 33.41 13.94
C ARG A 137 -5.52 33.98 15.34
N ARG A 138 -4.92 33.20 16.24
CA ARG A 138 -4.59 33.65 17.59
C ARG A 138 -3.67 34.88 17.58
N MET A 139 -2.67 34.96 16.70
CA MET A 139 -1.80 36.13 16.58
C MET A 139 -2.62 37.40 16.29
N VAL A 140 -3.52 37.34 15.29
CA VAL A 140 -4.37 38.48 14.91
C VAL A 140 -5.36 38.83 16.01
N ASP A 141 -6.04 37.83 16.59
CA ASP A 141 -7.05 38.02 17.64
C ASP A 141 -6.45 38.62 18.93
N GLU A 142 -5.16 38.36 19.21
CA GLU A 142 -4.43 38.90 20.35
C GLU A 142 -3.76 40.27 20.06
N GLY A 143 -4.00 40.86 18.88
CA GLY A 143 -3.55 42.22 18.54
C GLY A 143 -2.16 42.32 17.90
N HIS A 144 -1.56 41.19 17.53
CA HIS A 144 -0.27 41.16 16.85
C HIS A 144 -0.41 41.44 15.35
N GLU A 145 0.61 42.05 14.77
CA GLU A 145 0.67 42.26 13.33
C GLU A 145 1.42 41.10 12.66
N ILE A 146 1.09 40.83 11.40
CA ILE A 146 1.66 39.72 10.64
C ILE A 146 2.30 40.27 9.39
N GLY A 147 3.53 39.85 9.11
CA GLY A 147 4.25 40.08 7.86
C GLY A 147 4.56 38.76 7.15
N LEU A 148 4.95 38.88 5.88
CA LEU A 148 5.33 37.74 5.04
C LEU A 148 6.83 37.45 5.22
N HIS A 149 7.18 36.17 5.32
CA HIS A 149 8.55 35.67 5.33
C HIS A 149 8.82 34.63 4.25
N THR A 150 8.19 34.79 3.08
CA THR A 150 8.14 33.83 1.95
C THR A 150 7.44 32.51 2.28
N PHE A 151 7.09 31.72 1.27
CA PHE A 151 6.37 30.46 1.48
C PHE A 151 7.30 29.37 2.03
N ASN A 152 8.46 29.13 1.38
CA ASN A 152 9.41 28.05 1.68
C ASN A 152 10.77 28.52 2.25
N HIS A 153 10.89 29.78 2.69
CA HIS A 153 12.12 30.35 3.26
C HIS A 153 13.40 30.33 2.36
N PRO A 154 13.33 30.52 1.03
CA PRO A 154 14.54 30.62 0.21
C PRO A 154 15.22 31.98 0.35
N ASP A 155 16.54 32.03 0.16
CA ASP A 155 17.24 33.29 -0.09
C ASP A 155 16.84 33.83 -1.46
N LEU A 156 16.14 34.97 -1.46
CA LEU A 156 15.58 35.59 -2.66
C LEU A 156 16.64 36.13 -3.62
N SER A 157 17.88 36.33 -3.16
CA SER A 157 19.01 36.79 -3.98
C SER A 157 19.40 35.80 -5.08
N TYR A 158 19.09 34.51 -4.88
CA TYR A 158 19.32 33.45 -5.87
C TYR A 158 18.12 33.16 -6.77
N GLN A 159 17.00 33.86 -6.57
CA GLN A 159 15.74 33.50 -7.19
C GLN A 159 15.38 34.45 -8.34
N SER A 160 14.76 33.89 -9.37
CA SER A 160 14.14 34.71 -10.42
C SER A 160 12.95 35.51 -9.86
N THR A 161 12.64 36.65 -10.47
CA THR A 161 11.46 37.47 -10.12
C THR A 161 10.15 36.68 -10.14
N LYS A 162 9.99 35.72 -11.07
CA LYS A 162 8.85 34.79 -11.10
C LYS A 162 8.76 33.91 -9.86
N ARG A 163 9.90 33.45 -9.34
CA ARG A 163 9.95 32.64 -8.11
C ARG A 163 9.64 33.51 -6.89
N ILE A 164 10.16 34.73 -6.83
CA ILE A 164 9.82 35.71 -5.78
C ILE A 164 8.30 35.98 -5.77
N ASP A 165 7.70 36.25 -6.93
CA ASP A 165 6.26 36.44 -7.07
C ASP A 165 5.45 35.23 -6.57
N TRP A 166 5.94 34.02 -6.87
CA TRP A 166 5.31 32.79 -6.41
C TRP A 166 5.38 32.65 -4.88
N GLU A 167 6.56 32.87 -4.27
CA GLU A 167 6.75 32.84 -2.81
C GLU A 167 5.83 33.84 -2.10
N LEU A 168 5.76 35.09 -2.58
CA LEU A 168 4.91 36.12 -2.01
C LEU A 168 3.42 35.79 -2.17
N SER A 169 3.00 35.36 -3.37
CA SER A 169 1.59 35.09 -3.66
C SER A 169 1.05 33.89 -2.89
N GLN A 170 1.84 32.82 -2.72
CA GLN A 170 1.41 31.67 -1.91
C GLN A 170 1.36 32.00 -0.43
N ASN A 171 2.29 32.83 0.07
CA ASN A 171 2.22 33.30 1.45
C ASN A 171 0.94 34.12 1.70
N GLN A 172 0.59 35.02 0.78
CA GLN A 172 -0.68 35.75 0.85
C GLN A 172 -1.89 34.81 0.79
N LEU A 173 -1.84 33.77 -0.05
CA LEU A 173 -2.91 32.78 -0.14
C LEU A 173 -3.10 32.02 1.18
N ALA A 174 -2.00 31.65 1.84
CA ALA A 174 -2.01 31.01 3.15
C ALA A 174 -2.61 31.94 4.22
N LEU A 175 -2.24 33.23 4.24
CA LEU A 175 -2.82 34.22 5.16
C LEU A 175 -4.31 34.45 4.91
N ALA A 176 -4.69 34.61 3.64
CA ALA A 176 -6.09 34.75 3.24
C ALA A 176 -6.91 33.54 3.70
N GLY A 177 -6.38 32.33 3.55
CA GLY A 177 -7.05 31.11 4.01
C GLY A 177 -7.13 30.96 5.53
N SER A 178 -6.09 31.39 6.23
CA SER A 178 -5.99 31.21 7.69
C SER A 178 -6.86 32.20 8.45
N VAL A 179 -6.79 33.48 8.09
CA VAL A 179 -7.39 34.58 8.87
C VAL A 179 -8.14 35.61 8.03
N GLY A 180 -8.21 35.41 6.71
CA GLY A 180 -8.97 36.30 5.83
C GLY A 180 -8.35 37.68 5.63
N ILE A 181 -7.01 37.80 5.73
CA ILE A 181 -6.28 39.06 5.52
C ILE A 181 -5.17 38.92 4.48
N ARG A 182 -4.71 40.06 3.97
CA ARG A 182 -3.41 40.25 3.32
C ARG A 182 -2.56 41.18 4.17
N SER A 183 -1.24 41.03 4.10
CA SER A 183 -0.31 41.96 4.73
C SER A 183 0.57 42.68 3.71
N SER A 184 0.88 43.95 3.96
CA SER A 184 1.87 44.72 3.21
C SER A 184 3.28 44.66 3.82
N LEU A 185 3.46 44.02 4.98
CA LEU A 185 4.79 43.89 5.59
C LEU A 185 5.50 42.67 5.03
N PHE A 186 6.79 42.82 4.75
CA PHE A 186 7.63 41.74 4.28
C PHE A 186 9.00 41.80 4.96
N ARG A 187 9.53 40.64 5.36
CA ARG A 187 10.93 40.49 5.75
C ARG A 187 11.58 39.43 4.88
N PRO A 188 12.66 39.75 4.12
CA PRO A 188 13.39 38.75 3.36
C PRO A 188 14.04 37.71 4.29
N PRO A 189 13.96 36.41 3.98
CA PRO A 189 14.78 35.39 4.63
C PRO A 189 16.26 35.74 4.62
N TYR A 190 16.97 35.43 5.70
CA TYR A 190 18.40 35.72 5.89
C TYR A 190 18.77 37.22 5.84
N SER A 191 17.79 38.13 5.90
CA SER A 191 18.06 39.56 6.07
C SER A 191 18.45 39.89 7.51
N SER A 192 19.19 40.98 7.69
CA SER A 192 19.62 41.44 9.00
C SER A 192 19.41 42.96 9.08
N LYS A 193 20.44 43.77 9.33
CA LYS A 193 20.29 45.23 9.48
C LYS A 193 20.25 45.94 8.13
N ALA A 194 19.67 47.14 8.08
CA ALA A 194 19.72 48.00 6.89
C ALA A 194 21.16 48.25 6.42
N ALA A 195 22.10 48.41 7.35
CA ALA A 195 23.53 48.57 7.07
C ALA A 195 24.21 47.35 6.41
N ASN A 196 23.59 46.17 6.51
CA ASN A 196 24.10 44.92 5.91
C ASN A 196 23.50 44.66 4.52
N MET A 197 22.62 45.54 4.03
CA MET A 197 22.10 45.47 2.66
C MET A 197 23.24 45.60 1.65
N ASP A 198 23.20 44.82 0.59
CA ASP A 198 24.26 44.71 -0.40
C ASP A 198 23.73 44.70 -1.84
N ASN A 199 24.63 44.60 -2.82
CA ASN A 199 24.29 44.64 -4.24
C ASN A 199 23.45 43.45 -4.73
N ASN A 200 23.34 42.37 -3.94
CA ASN A 200 22.50 41.22 -4.25
C ASN A 200 21.09 41.39 -3.69
N SER A 201 20.98 41.85 -2.45
CA SER A 201 19.72 42.01 -1.70
C SER A 201 18.97 43.30 -2.04
N TRP A 202 19.66 44.35 -2.50
CA TRP A 202 19.03 45.61 -2.84
C TRP A 202 18.05 45.54 -4.03
N PRO A 203 18.41 44.95 -5.19
CA PRO A 203 17.46 44.81 -6.30
C PRO A 203 16.21 43.99 -5.94
N VAL A 204 16.37 43.02 -5.03
CA VAL A 204 15.26 42.23 -4.49
C VAL A 204 14.33 43.12 -3.67
N THR A 205 14.88 43.98 -2.81
CA THR A 205 14.12 44.95 -2.00
C THR A 205 13.37 45.96 -2.87
N GLU A 206 13.99 46.48 -3.93
CA GLU A 206 13.30 47.36 -4.90
C GLU A 206 12.16 46.62 -5.62
N TYR A 207 12.41 45.38 -6.03
CA TYR A 207 11.41 44.56 -6.69
C TYR A 207 10.22 44.27 -5.76
N ILE A 208 10.46 43.90 -4.50
CA ILE A 208 9.42 43.69 -3.48
C ILE A 208 8.58 44.96 -3.28
N GLY A 209 9.22 46.13 -3.19
CA GLY A 209 8.54 47.43 -3.14
C GLY A 209 7.66 47.69 -4.35
N SER A 210 8.11 47.32 -5.56
CA SER A 210 7.30 47.43 -6.78
C SER A 210 6.02 46.57 -6.75
N ARG A 211 5.97 45.55 -5.88
CA ARG A 211 4.79 44.71 -5.63
C ARG A 211 3.91 45.19 -4.47
N GLY A 212 4.26 46.35 -3.88
CA GLY A 212 3.45 47.04 -2.87
C GLY A 212 3.79 46.69 -1.41
N TYR A 213 4.89 45.98 -1.17
CA TYR A 213 5.32 45.62 0.18
C TYR A 213 6.29 46.64 0.77
N ILE A 214 6.32 46.72 2.10
CA ILE A 214 7.30 47.46 2.89
C ILE A 214 8.26 46.44 3.48
N THR A 215 9.56 46.64 3.27
CA THR A 215 10.60 45.73 3.73
C THR A 215 11.02 46.10 5.15
N ILE A 216 10.88 45.16 6.09
CA ILE A 216 11.22 45.35 7.50
C ILE A 216 12.46 44.54 7.83
N VAL A 217 13.50 45.24 8.23
CA VAL A 217 14.76 44.68 8.73
C VAL A 217 14.83 44.89 10.25
N ASN A 218 16.00 44.80 10.87
CA ASN A 218 16.14 44.95 12.34
C ASN A 218 17.26 45.90 12.76
N ASP A 219 17.14 46.49 13.95
CA ASP A 219 18.20 47.28 14.60
C ASP A 219 19.11 46.37 15.44
N THR A 220 18.46 45.43 16.13
CA THR A 220 19.10 44.46 17.03
C THR A 220 18.69 43.04 16.65
N ASP A 221 19.63 42.11 16.76
CA ASP A 221 19.42 40.69 16.53
C ASP A 221 19.70 39.97 17.84
N SER A 222 18.72 39.21 18.33
CA SER A 222 18.84 38.46 19.56
C SER A 222 19.83 37.28 19.44
N GLU A 223 20.08 36.81 18.21
CA GLU A 223 20.84 35.60 17.88
C GLU A 223 20.27 34.33 18.56
N ASP A 224 19.00 34.37 18.98
CA ASP A 224 18.34 33.33 19.75
C ASP A 224 18.25 31.98 19.01
N TRP A 225 18.20 32.01 17.67
CA TRP A 225 18.29 30.84 16.81
C TRP A 225 19.55 29.99 17.07
N ARG A 226 20.67 30.60 17.48
CA ARG A 226 21.94 29.93 17.84
C ARG A 226 21.97 29.38 19.27
N LYS A 227 20.97 29.72 20.09
CA LYS A 227 20.87 29.36 21.51
C LYS A 227 22.08 29.85 22.35
N PRO A 228 22.42 31.16 22.33
CA PRO A 228 23.60 31.70 23.01
C PRO A 228 23.45 31.81 24.55
N GLY A 229 22.30 31.44 25.10
CA GLY A 229 21.95 31.57 26.51
C GLY A 229 21.06 32.79 26.78
N VAL A 230 20.18 32.68 27.79
CA VAL A 230 19.15 33.68 28.12
C VAL A 230 19.73 35.07 28.34
N ALA A 231 20.81 35.20 29.12
CA ALA A 231 21.44 36.49 29.40
C ALA A 231 22.02 37.16 28.14
N ALA A 232 22.52 36.37 27.18
CA ALA A 232 23.00 36.89 25.92
C ALA A 232 21.85 37.40 25.05
N ILE A 233 20.74 36.65 24.97
CA ILE A 233 19.52 37.06 24.26
C ILE A 233 18.99 38.37 24.83
N VAL A 234 18.80 38.46 26.15
CA VAL A 234 18.30 39.70 26.81
C VAL A 234 19.21 40.90 26.50
N ARG A 235 20.53 40.73 26.62
CA ARG A 235 21.50 41.80 26.33
C ARG A 235 21.46 42.22 24.86
N ASN A 236 21.42 41.26 23.94
CA ASN A 236 21.41 41.52 22.50
C ASN A 236 20.10 42.18 22.05
N SER A 237 18.97 41.83 22.68
CA SER A 237 17.64 42.38 22.42
C SER A 237 17.37 43.72 23.10
N THR A 238 18.26 44.20 23.98
CA THR A 238 18.09 45.48 24.66
C THR A 238 18.59 46.62 23.75
N PRO A 239 17.72 47.60 23.39
CA PRO A 239 18.13 48.76 22.60
C PRO A 239 19.22 49.59 23.30
N LYS A 240 19.93 50.41 22.51
CA LYS A 240 20.87 51.40 23.09
C LYS A 240 20.10 52.41 23.95
N ALA A 241 20.73 52.89 25.02
CA ALA A 241 20.09 53.79 25.96
C ALA A 241 19.50 55.03 25.28
N GLY A 242 18.22 55.30 25.54
CA GLY A 242 17.49 56.44 24.97
C GLY A 242 17.01 56.26 23.53
N HIS A 243 17.13 55.06 22.96
CA HIS A 243 16.64 54.75 21.61
C HIS A 243 15.67 53.57 21.64
N GLY A 244 14.68 53.63 20.76
CA GLY A 244 13.78 52.54 20.44
C GLY A 244 14.42 51.60 19.42
N GLY A 245 13.68 50.58 18.99
CA GLY A 245 14.16 49.73 17.90
C GLY A 245 13.29 48.53 17.57
N ILE A 246 13.58 47.96 16.40
CA ILE A 246 13.03 46.69 15.94
C ILE A 246 14.00 45.56 16.33
N VAL A 247 13.50 44.62 17.15
CA VAL A 247 14.27 43.49 17.68
C VAL A 247 13.88 42.22 16.92
N LEU A 248 14.87 41.53 16.34
CA LEU A 248 14.69 40.23 15.70
C LEU A 248 14.83 39.08 16.71
N MET A 249 13.81 38.22 16.76
CA MET A 249 13.75 36.97 17.51
C MET A 249 13.10 35.88 16.63
N HIS A 250 13.09 34.63 17.10
CA HIS A 250 12.48 33.51 16.38
C HIS A 250 11.51 32.75 17.27
N ASP A 251 10.34 32.40 16.74
CA ASP A 251 9.36 31.55 17.43
C ASP A 251 9.28 30.12 16.84
N SER A 252 10.15 29.81 15.87
CA SER A 252 10.24 28.52 15.18
C SER A 252 11.71 28.14 14.88
N GLY A 253 11.96 27.18 14.00
CA GLY A 253 13.32 26.78 13.58
C GLY A 253 14.08 25.97 14.64
N GLY A 254 13.38 25.21 15.49
CA GLY A 254 13.97 24.34 16.52
C GLY A 254 13.54 24.70 17.95
N ASP A 255 14.32 24.26 18.93
CA ASP A 255 14.05 24.55 20.36
C ASP A 255 14.24 26.03 20.70
N ARG A 256 13.15 26.69 21.13
CA ARG A 256 13.09 28.11 21.51
C ARG A 256 12.92 28.37 23.01
N HIS A 257 13.29 27.42 23.89
CA HIS A 257 13.11 27.63 25.34
C HIS A 257 13.85 28.88 25.87
N GLN A 258 15.06 29.18 25.35
CA GLN A 258 15.83 30.35 25.78
C GLN A 258 15.18 31.66 25.34
N THR A 259 14.55 31.69 24.17
CA THR A 259 13.79 32.84 23.66
C THR A 259 12.65 33.18 24.62
N VAL A 260 11.84 32.18 25.00
CA VAL A 260 10.72 32.36 25.93
C VAL A 260 11.21 32.86 27.30
N GLN A 261 12.25 32.24 27.87
CA GLN A 261 12.83 32.66 29.15
C GLN A 261 13.44 34.08 29.08
N ALA A 262 14.02 34.46 27.94
CA ALA A 262 14.54 35.80 27.73
C ALA A 262 13.41 36.82 27.67
N LEU A 263 12.29 36.52 26.99
CA LEU A 263 11.11 37.40 26.97
C LEU A 263 10.53 37.63 28.36
N GLU A 264 10.47 36.60 29.20
CA GLU A 264 10.00 36.70 30.58
C GLU A 264 10.84 37.68 31.43
N GLN A 265 12.13 37.88 31.09
CA GLN A 265 13.01 38.85 31.75
C GLN A 265 13.02 40.21 31.06
N LEU A 266 13.08 40.22 29.72
CA LEU A 266 13.24 41.42 28.90
C LEU A 266 12.01 42.35 29.01
N LEU A 267 10.80 41.79 28.92
CA LEU A 267 9.57 42.58 28.87
C LEU A 267 9.36 43.41 30.15
N PRO A 268 9.45 42.84 31.38
CA PRO A 268 9.35 43.65 32.60
C PRO A 268 10.46 44.69 32.72
N GLN A 269 11.72 44.31 32.43
CA GLN A 269 12.88 45.19 32.59
C GLN A 269 12.82 46.42 31.68
N LEU A 270 12.36 46.27 30.44
CA LEU A 270 12.25 47.40 29.51
C LEU A 270 11.01 48.24 29.79
N LYS A 271 9.92 47.66 30.28
CA LYS A 271 8.75 48.42 30.75
C LYS A 271 9.07 49.30 31.94
N GLU A 272 9.86 48.82 32.90
CA GLU A 272 10.35 49.62 34.03
C GLU A 272 11.19 50.83 33.57
N LYS A 273 11.86 50.70 32.41
CA LYS A 273 12.61 51.79 31.76
C LYS A 273 11.76 52.70 30.89
N GLY A 274 10.44 52.49 30.84
CA GLY A 274 9.49 53.33 30.10
C GLY A 274 9.24 52.93 28.65
N TYR A 275 9.79 51.80 28.17
CA TYR A 275 9.55 51.34 26.80
C TYR A 275 8.15 50.77 26.62
N LYS A 276 7.53 51.08 25.48
CA LYS A 276 6.26 50.52 25.02
C LYS A 276 6.50 49.38 24.03
N PHE A 277 5.74 48.30 24.18
CA PHE A 277 5.77 47.15 23.27
C PHE A 277 4.53 47.13 22.39
N GLN A 278 4.67 47.70 21.20
CA GLN A 278 3.61 47.88 20.21
C GLN A 278 3.97 47.10 18.94
N ASN A 279 2.96 46.79 18.12
CA ASN A 279 3.23 46.34 16.74
C ASN A 279 3.75 47.53 15.90
N LEU A 280 4.17 47.26 14.66
CA LEU A 280 4.88 48.27 13.86
C LEU A 280 3.97 49.45 13.50
N THR A 281 2.75 49.20 13.03
CA THR A 281 1.84 50.27 12.61
C THR A 281 1.33 51.09 13.80
N GLU A 282 1.15 50.48 14.97
CA GLU A 282 0.88 51.21 16.23
C GLU A 282 2.03 52.16 16.60
N ALA A 283 3.27 51.68 16.58
CA ALA A 283 4.46 52.47 16.93
C ALA A 283 4.71 53.63 15.97
N LEU A 284 4.36 53.45 14.68
CA LEU A 284 4.52 54.48 13.65
C LEU A 284 3.27 55.37 13.48
N HIS A 285 2.19 55.13 14.24
CA HIS A 285 0.88 55.77 14.04
C HIS A 285 0.38 55.67 12.59
N ALA A 286 0.62 54.52 11.95
CA ALA A 286 0.24 54.23 10.59
C ALA A 286 -1.08 53.43 10.53
N PRO A 287 -1.80 53.45 9.39
CA PRO A 287 -2.88 52.50 9.16
C PRO A 287 -2.38 51.06 9.25
N SER A 288 -3.26 50.14 9.68
CA SER A 288 -2.93 48.71 9.77
C SER A 288 -2.34 48.20 8.45
N ALA A 289 -1.29 47.37 8.54
CA ALA A 289 -0.73 46.71 7.38
C ALA A 289 -1.63 45.57 6.87
N HIS A 290 -2.70 45.23 7.60
CA HIS A 290 -3.65 44.19 7.25
C HIS A 290 -4.83 44.73 6.45
N THR A 291 -5.11 44.08 5.33
CA THR A 291 -6.31 44.37 4.52
C THR A 291 -7.20 43.14 4.48
N PRO A 292 -8.50 43.25 4.83
CA PRO A 292 -9.44 42.14 4.73
C PRO A 292 -9.56 41.59 3.31
N VAL A 293 -9.64 40.26 3.19
CA VAL A 293 -9.86 39.54 1.93
C VAL A 293 -11.27 38.99 1.93
N THR A 294 -12.00 39.20 0.85
CA THR A 294 -13.38 38.73 0.68
C THR A 294 -13.58 38.04 -0.66
N GLY A 295 -14.73 37.40 -0.84
CA GLY A 295 -15.13 36.83 -2.13
C GLY A 295 -14.23 35.67 -2.61
N PRO A 296 -13.99 35.54 -3.92
CA PRO A 296 -13.30 34.37 -4.49
C PRO A 296 -11.87 34.15 -3.96
N GLU A 297 -11.15 35.21 -3.59
CA GLU A 297 -9.78 35.11 -3.08
C GLU A 297 -9.74 34.47 -1.69
N LEU A 298 -10.73 34.78 -0.84
CA LEU A 298 -10.89 34.13 0.47
C LEU A 298 -11.18 32.63 0.30
N TRP A 299 -12.11 32.28 -0.60
CA TRP A 299 -12.44 30.89 -0.90
C TRP A 299 -11.25 30.09 -1.42
N LYS A 300 -10.41 30.68 -2.29
CA LYS A 300 -9.16 30.04 -2.76
C LYS A 300 -8.21 29.76 -1.60
N GLY A 301 -8.03 30.74 -0.70
CA GLY A 301 -7.18 30.56 0.48
C GLY A 301 -7.72 29.48 1.43
N GLN A 302 -9.02 29.50 1.70
CA GLN A 302 -9.66 28.49 2.57
C GLN A 302 -9.57 27.09 1.96
N ALA A 303 -9.79 26.96 0.64
CA ALA A 303 -9.61 25.71 -0.06
C ALA A 303 -8.16 25.21 0.01
N TRP A 304 -7.18 26.11 -0.11
CA TRP A 304 -5.77 25.79 0.07
C TRP A 304 -5.48 25.21 1.46
N VAL A 305 -5.84 25.94 2.52
CA VAL A 305 -5.63 25.49 3.91
C VAL A 305 -6.35 24.16 4.18
N PHE A 306 -7.59 24.01 3.70
CA PHE A 306 -8.34 22.76 3.80
C PHE A 306 -7.63 21.59 3.10
N LEU A 307 -7.10 21.80 1.90
CA LEU A 307 -6.39 20.75 1.16
C LEU A 307 -5.09 20.35 1.86
N VAL A 308 -4.38 21.30 2.47
CA VAL A 308 -3.18 21.02 3.28
C VAL A 308 -3.54 20.18 4.50
N ASP A 309 -4.52 20.62 5.30
CA ASP A 309 -4.97 19.88 6.48
C ASP A 309 -5.49 18.48 6.12
N ALA A 310 -6.30 18.37 5.06
CA ALA A 310 -6.77 17.08 4.55
C ALA A 310 -5.60 16.19 4.12
N SER A 311 -4.59 16.75 3.46
CA SER A 311 -3.42 15.98 3.01
C SER A 311 -2.63 15.39 4.17
N ASP A 312 -2.44 16.15 5.26
CA ASP A 312 -1.74 15.69 6.45
C ASP A 312 -2.54 14.64 7.21
N ASN A 313 -3.82 14.90 7.45
CA ASN A 313 -4.71 13.98 8.16
C ASN A 313 -4.89 12.66 7.41
N ILE A 314 -5.15 12.71 6.09
CA ILE A 314 -5.29 11.50 5.28
C ILE A 314 -3.97 10.72 5.26
N THR A 315 -2.83 11.40 5.08
CA THR A 315 -1.52 10.74 5.12
C THR A 315 -1.27 10.07 6.47
N GLY A 316 -1.59 10.74 7.58
CA GLY A 316 -1.50 10.16 8.92
C GLY A 316 -2.35 8.89 9.08
N VAL A 317 -3.61 8.93 8.65
CA VAL A 317 -4.50 7.76 8.67
C VAL A 317 -3.97 6.62 7.80
N LEU A 318 -3.45 6.92 6.60
CA LEU A 318 -2.86 5.92 5.71
C LEU A 318 -1.62 5.28 6.33
N VAL A 319 -0.74 6.06 6.94
CA VAL A 319 0.47 5.56 7.62
C VAL A 319 0.09 4.65 8.80
N VAL A 320 -0.86 5.06 9.64
CA VAL A 320 -1.35 4.22 10.74
C VAL A 320 -2.00 2.94 10.21
N GLY A 321 -2.85 3.04 9.19
CA GLY A 321 -3.48 1.88 8.55
C GLY A 321 -2.47 0.90 7.97
N LEU A 322 -1.44 1.40 7.28
CA LEU A 322 -0.34 0.60 6.77
C LEU A 322 0.48 -0.05 7.89
N ALA A 323 0.73 0.65 8.99
CA ALA A 323 1.41 0.08 10.16
C ALA A 323 0.61 -1.06 10.79
N VAL A 324 -0.71 -0.89 10.95
CA VAL A 324 -1.63 -1.93 11.47
C VAL A 324 -1.62 -3.16 10.55
N ILE A 325 -1.77 -2.96 9.24
CA ILE A 325 -1.77 -4.07 8.27
C ILE A 325 -0.41 -4.74 8.21
N GLY A 326 0.68 -3.97 8.22
CA GLY A 326 2.04 -4.47 8.29
C GLY A 326 2.22 -5.37 9.51
N PHE A 327 1.81 -4.90 10.68
CA PHE A 327 1.82 -5.70 11.91
C PHE A 327 1.01 -6.99 11.77
N LEU A 328 -0.22 -6.92 11.24
CA LEU A 328 -1.06 -8.11 11.03
C LEU A 328 -0.44 -9.11 10.05
N VAL A 329 0.20 -8.64 8.99
CA VAL A 329 0.92 -9.48 8.01
C VAL A 329 2.12 -10.15 8.67
N PHE A 330 2.93 -9.42 9.45
CA PHE A 330 4.05 -10.00 10.19
C PHE A 330 3.59 -10.98 11.27
N ALA A 331 2.53 -10.67 12.00
CA ALA A 331 1.93 -11.56 13.00
C ALA A 331 1.41 -12.84 12.34
N ARG A 332 0.74 -12.73 11.18
CA ARG A 332 0.33 -13.89 10.38
C ARG A 332 1.55 -14.71 9.95
N PHE A 333 2.63 -14.10 9.47
CA PHE A 333 3.83 -14.85 9.10
C PHE A 333 4.44 -15.58 10.30
N GLY A 334 4.55 -14.93 11.46
CA GLY A 334 5.01 -15.58 12.69
C GLY A 334 4.12 -16.78 13.04
N LEU A 335 2.80 -16.62 12.94
CA LEU A 335 1.83 -17.70 13.16
C LEU A 335 2.00 -18.83 12.15
N MET A 336 2.19 -18.52 10.86
CA MET A 336 2.41 -19.50 9.80
C MET A 336 3.64 -20.36 10.12
N LEU A 337 4.79 -19.74 10.41
CA LEU A 337 6.04 -20.44 10.73
C LEU A 337 5.89 -21.35 11.96
N LEU A 338 5.24 -20.85 13.01
CA LEU A 338 4.99 -21.61 14.24
C LEU A 338 4.08 -22.81 13.98
N LEU A 339 2.89 -22.57 13.41
CA LEU A 339 1.86 -23.59 13.24
C LEU A 339 2.24 -24.61 12.16
N SER A 340 2.95 -24.21 11.10
CA SER A 340 3.49 -25.17 10.13
C SER A 340 4.54 -26.09 10.75
N GLY A 341 5.35 -25.57 11.67
CA GLY A 341 6.30 -26.36 12.45
C GLY A 341 5.60 -27.38 13.36
N ILE A 342 4.52 -26.95 14.03
CA ILE A 342 3.68 -27.85 14.84
C ILE A 342 3.03 -28.93 13.98
N HIS A 343 2.44 -28.55 12.83
CA HIS A 343 1.86 -29.49 11.88
C HIS A 343 2.90 -30.53 11.45
N ALA A 344 4.07 -30.10 10.96
CA ALA A 344 5.11 -30.99 10.49
C ALA A 344 5.65 -31.90 11.61
N ARG A 345 5.84 -31.38 12.83
CA ARG A 345 6.20 -32.21 13.99
C ARG A 345 5.12 -33.24 14.32
N ARG A 346 3.85 -32.90 14.18
CA ARG A 346 2.74 -33.83 14.46
C ARG A 346 2.65 -34.94 13.42
N THR A 347 2.66 -34.59 12.14
CA THR A 347 2.43 -35.53 11.03
C THR A 347 3.66 -36.37 10.69
N ARG A 348 4.87 -35.90 11.03
CA ARG A 348 6.13 -36.63 10.82
C ARG A 348 6.62 -37.39 12.04
N ARG A 349 5.86 -37.40 13.15
CA ARG A 349 6.18 -38.23 14.31
C ARG A 349 6.23 -39.71 13.92
N PRO A 350 7.24 -40.47 14.37
CA PRO A 350 7.24 -41.92 14.21
C PRO A 350 5.95 -42.53 14.76
N GLY A 351 5.30 -43.39 13.99
CA GLY A 351 4.05 -44.04 14.38
C GLY A 351 2.78 -43.19 14.24
N PHE A 352 2.85 -41.98 13.66
CA PHE A 352 1.64 -41.21 13.35
C PHE A 352 0.68 -42.00 12.44
N ARG A 353 -0.57 -42.14 12.87
CA ARG A 353 -1.67 -42.77 12.14
C ARG A 353 -2.94 -41.93 12.29
N TRP A 354 -3.76 -41.88 11.26
CA TRP A 354 -5.03 -41.15 11.27
C TRP A 354 -6.15 -41.90 12.02
N GLY A 355 -6.06 -43.22 12.07
CA GLY A 355 -6.95 -44.08 12.82
C GLY A 355 -6.28 -45.42 13.16
N PRO A 356 -7.03 -46.36 13.76
CA PRO A 356 -6.48 -47.63 14.24
C PRO A 356 -6.01 -48.54 13.09
N LEU A 357 -6.70 -48.50 11.96
CA LEU A 357 -6.44 -49.30 10.76
C LEU A 357 -6.26 -48.39 9.53
N PRO A 358 -5.43 -48.80 8.55
CA PRO A 358 -5.33 -48.10 7.28
C PRO A 358 -6.63 -48.23 6.49
N VAL A 359 -6.97 -47.18 5.75
CA VAL A 359 -8.11 -47.20 4.80
C VAL A 359 -7.64 -47.92 3.55
N THR A 360 -8.30 -49.02 3.19
CA THR A 360 -7.95 -49.90 2.06
C THR A 360 -9.08 -50.09 1.06
N GLU A 361 -10.27 -49.58 1.39
CA GLU A 361 -11.46 -49.65 0.56
C GLU A 361 -11.22 -48.95 -0.79
N PRO A 362 -11.71 -49.51 -1.91
CA PRO A 362 -11.54 -48.87 -3.22
C PRO A 362 -12.24 -47.51 -3.27
N VAL A 363 -11.75 -46.64 -4.15
CA VAL A 363 -12.28 -45.26 -4.30
C VAL A 363 -12.63 -44.90 -5.74
N SER A 364 -13.54 -43.94 -5.90
CA SER A 364 -13.94 -43.42 -7.20
C SER A 364 -13.18 -42.14 -7.52
N VAL A 365 -12.35 -42.15 -8.56
CA VAL A 365 -11.61 -40.98 -9.03
C VAL A 365 -12.38 -40.31 -10.17
N LEU A 366 -12.79 -39.06 -9.96
CA LEU A 366 -13.51 -38.25 -10.94
C LEU A 366 -12.55 -37.30 -11.65
N VAL A 367 -12.54 -37.37 -12.99
CA VAL A 367 -11.68 -36.55 -13.85
C VAL A 367 -12.59 -35.77 -14.82
N PRO A 368 -13.01 -34.54 -14.50
CA PRO A 368 -13.74 -33.70 -15.45
C PRO A 368 -12.79 -33.25 -16.56
N ALA A 369 -13.23 -33.37 -17.81
CA ALA A 369 -12.43 -33.06 -18.97
C ALA A 369 -13.21 -32.22 -19.99
N TYR A 370 -12.61 -31.14 -20.48
CA TYR A 370 -13.15 -30.33 -21.57
C TYR A 370 -12.02 -29.81 -22.47
N ASN A 371 -11.90 -30.40 -23.65
CA ASN A 371 -10.83 -30.12 -24.62
C ASN A 371 -9.41 -30.29 -24.05
N GLU A 372 -9.12 -31.49 -23.56
CA GLU A 372 -7.87 -31.86 -22.87
C GLU A 372 -7.09 -32.95 -23.60
N ALA A 373 -7.30 -33.15 -24.90
CA ALA A 373 -6.69 -34.24 -25.67
C ALA A 373 -5.15 -34.29 -25.58
N LYS A 374 -4.51 -33.16 -25.26
CA LYS A 374 -3.04 -33.06 -25.12
C LYS A 374 -2.49 -33.60 -23.81
N CYS A 375 -3.27 -33.64 -22.74
CA CYS A 375 -2.78 -33.99 -21.39
C CYS A 375 -3.53 -35.17 -20.76
N ILE A 376 -4.79 -35.41 -21.16
CA ILE A 376 -5.66 -36.40 -20.53
C ILE A 376 -5.08 -37.83 -20.51
N GLU A 377 -4.28 -38.19 -21.52
CA GLU A 377 -3.62 -39.50 -21.55
C GLU A 377 -2.67 -39.69 -20.36
N ASN A 378 -1.80 -38.70 -20.12
CA ASN A 378 -0.84 -38.73 -19.03
C ASN A 378 -1.55 -38.78 -17.68
N THR A 379 -2.65 -38.03 -17.55
CA THR A 379 -3.54 -38.02 -16.38
C THR A 379 -4.08 -39.42 -16.10
N VAL A 380 -4.75 -40.05 -17.08
CA VAL A 380 -5.37 -41.38 -16.92
C VAL A 380 -4.30 -42.47 -16.68
N ARG A 381 -3.19 -42.44 -17.41
CA ARG A 381 -2.07 -43.39 -17.20
C ARG A 381 -1.41 -43.21 -15.84
N SER A 382 -1.39 -42.01 -15.27
CA SER A 382 -0.90 -41.80 -13.90
C SER A 382 -1.78 -42.47 -12.85
N LEU A 383 -3.10 -42.42 -13.03
CA LEU A 383 -4.06 -43.08 -12.15
C LEU A 383 -3.93 -44.61 -12.22
N MET A 384 -3.67 -45.17 -13.39
CA MET A 384 -3.45 -46.62 -13.54
C MET A 384 -2.18 -47.13 -12.82
N ARG A 385 -1.27 -46.25 -12.42
CA ARG A 385 -0.10 -46.57 -11.59
C ARG A 385 -0.35 -46.42 -10.10
N SER A 386 -1.61 -46.21 -9.68
CA SER A 386 -1.93 -46.01 -8.27
C SER A 386 -1.61 -47.25 -7.43
N GLU A 387 -1.04 -47.02 -6.25
CA GLU A 387 -0.79 -48.04 -5.23
C GLU A 387 -2.04 -48.36 -4.39
N HIS A 388 -3.19 -47.74 -4.71
CA HIS A 388 -4.47 -47.95 -4.04
C HIS A 388 -5.53 -48.46 -5.04
N PRO A 389 -6.48 -49.32 -4.65
CA PRO A 389 -7.56 -49.75 -5.54
C PRO A 389 -8.47 -48.58 -5.95
N ILE A 390 -8.63 -48.36 -7.26
CA ILE A 390 -9.44 -47.27 -7.80
C ILE A 390 -10.36 -47.72 -8.93
N GLU A 391 -11.50 -47.04 -9.08
CA GLU A 391 -12.14 -46.85 -10.38
C GLU A 391 -11.89 -45.41 -10.86
N VAL A 392 -11.80 -45.21 -12.16
CA VAL A 392 -11.64 -43.89 -12.78
C VAL A 392 -12.85 -43.60 -13.65
N ILE A 393 -13.46 -42.44 -13.41
CA ILE A 393 -14.59 -41.93 -14.17
C ILE A 393 -14.13 -40.62 -14.82
N VAL A 394 -13.89 -40.66 -16.12
CA VAL A 394 -13.61 -39.47 -16.92
C VAL A 394 -14.93 -38.90 -17.41
N ILE A 395 -15.22 -37.64 -17.06
CA ILE A 395 -16.44 -36.94 -17.45
C ILE A 395 -16.10 -35.94 -18.55
N ASP A 396 -16.39 -36.31 -19.80
CA ASP A 396 -16.23 -35.44 -20.96
C ASP A 396 -17.40 -34.45 -21.03
N ASP A 397 -17.13 -33.18 -20.73
CA ASP A 397 -18.09 -32.08 -20.69
C ASP A 397 -18.28 -31.43 -22.07
N GLY A 398 -18.46 -32.26 -23.10
CA GLY A 398 -18.75 -31.85 -24.47
C GLY A 398 -17.50 -31.41 -25.25
N SER A 399 -16.41 -32.18 -25.16
CA SER A 399 -15.17 -31.84 -25.87
C SER A 399 -15.30 -31.95 -27.39
N SER A 400 -14.66 -31.04 -28.12
CA SER A 400 -14.61 -31.03 -29.60
C SER A 400 -13.28 -31.54 -30.16
N ASP A 401 -12.25 -31.70 -29.33
CA ASP A 401 -10.88 -32.05 -29.75
C ASP A 401 -10.57 -33.56 -29.74
N GLY A 402 -11.58 -34.40 -29.47
CA GLY A 402 -11.43 -35.85 -29.42
C GLY A 402 -11.00 -36.42 -28.06
N THR A 403 -10.98 -35.61 -26.99
CA THR A 403 -10.66 -36.05 -25.61
C THR A 403 -11.31 -37.38 -25.22
N ALA A 404 -12.65 -37.51 -25.33
CA ALA A 404 -13.34 -38.75 -24.99
C ALA A 404 -12.89 -39.97 -25.83
N ARG A 405 -12.74 -39.79 -27.15
CA ARG A 405 -12.30 -40.86 -28.07
C ARG A 405 -10.91 -41.36 -27.73
N LEU A 406 -10.02 -40.45 -27.32
CA LEU A 406 -8.66 -40.80 -26.91
C LEU A 406 -8.69 -41.68 -25.66
N VAL A 407 -9.44 -41.30 -24.63
CA VAL A 407 -9.52 -42.08 -23.38
C VAL A 407 -10.17 -43.44 -23.61
N GLU A 408 -11.26 -43.51 -24.37
CA GLU A 408 -11.90 -44.78 -24.74
C GLU A 408 -10.95 -45.70 -25.53
N GLY A 409 -10.14 -45.12 -26.42
CA GLY A 409 -9.14 -45.85 -27.21
C GLY A 409 -8.02 -46.48 -26.38
N LEU A 410 -7.82 -46.08 -25.12
CA LEU A 410 -6.83 -46.70 -24.23
C LEU A 410 -7.22 -48.10 -23.76
N GLY A 411 -8.51 -48.46 -23.79
CA GLY A 411 -8.99 -49.80 -23.45
C GLY A 411 -8.68 -50.25 -22.00
N LEU A 412 -8.61 -49.32 -21.06
CA LEU A 412 -8.20 -49.60 -19.68
C LEU A 412 -9.39 -50.13 -18.84
N PRO A 413 -9.26 -51.27 -18.13
CA PRO A 413 -10.40 -51.98 -17.53
C PRO A 413 -11.09 -51.24 -16.38
N ASN A 414 -10.37 -50.37 -15.67
CA ASN A 414 -10.89 -49.60 -14.54
C ASN A 414 -11.25 -48.15 -14.91
N VAL A 415 -11.33 -47.82 -16.20
CA VAL A 415 -11.62 -46.47 -16.70
C VAL A 415 -12.94 -46.46 -17.44
N ARG A 416 -13.85 -45.57 -17.02
CA ARG A 416 -15.14 -45.32 -17.67
C ARG A 416 -15.21 -43.89 -18.16
N VAL A 417 -15.73 -43.68 -19.37
CA VAL A 417 -15.99 -42.35 -19.92
C VAL A 417 -17.48 -42.07 -19.87
N ILE A 418 -17.86 -40.92 -19.31
CA ILE A 418 -19.22 -40.39 -19.34
C ILE A 418 -19.19 -39.12 -20.17
N ARG A 419 -20.04 -39.05 -21.19
CA ARG A 419 -20.17 -37.88 -22.06
C ARG A 419 -21.42 -37.09 -21.70
N GLN A 420 -21.30 -35.77 -21.68
CA GLN A 420 -22.42 -34.84 -21.51
C GLN A 420 -22.26 -33.61 -22.41
N LEU A 421 -23.32 -32.80 -22.53
CA LEU A 421 -23.21 -31.47 -23.11
C LEU A 421 -22.49 -30.54 -22.13
N ASN A 422 -21.72 -29.58 -22.67
CA ASN A 422 -20.97 -28.64 -21.85
C ASN A 422 -21.90 -27.88 -20.88
N ALA A 423 -21.75 -28.19 -19.60
CA ALA A 423 -22.49 -27.58 -18.50
C ALA A 423 -21.55 -27.03 -17.41
N GLY A 424 -20.23 -27.09 -17.63
CA GLY A 424 -19.22 -26.62 -16.72
C GLY A 424 -18.72 -27.69 -15.75
N LYS A 425 -17.55 -27.41 -15.16
CA LYS A 425 -16.86 -28.33 -14.24
C LYS A 425 -17.72 -28.80 -13.05
N PRO A 426 -18.51 -27.94 -12.35
CA PRO A 426 -19.36 -28.40 -11.26
C PRO A 426 -20.40 -29.44 -11.71
N ALA A 427 -21.06 -29.21 -12.85
CA ALA A 427 -22.03 -30.15 -13.40
C ALA A 427 -21.39 -31.48 -13.79
N ALA A 428 -20.20 -31.45 -14.41
CA ALA A 428 -19.44 -32.64 -14.75
C ALA A 428 -19.03 -33.45 -13.49
N LEU A 429 -18.57 -32.77 -12.44
CA LEU A 429 -18.24 -33.42 -11.16
C LEU A 429 -19.46 -34.05 -10.48
N ASN A 430 -20.61 -33.37 -10.48
CA ASN A 430 -21.85 -33.92 -9.94
C ASN A 430 -22.34 -35.13 -10.75
N ARG A 431 -22.19 -35.10 -12.07
CA ARG A 431 -22.48 -36.26 -12.93
C ARG A 431 -21.57 -37.43 -12.61
N GLY A 432 -20.28 -37.17 -12.38
CA GLY A 432 -19.31 -38.15 -11.92
C GLY A 432 -19.70 -38.75 -10.57
N LEU A 433 -20.06 -37.91 -9.61
CA LEU A 433 -20.51 -38.32 -8.26
C LEU A 433 -21.72 -39.26 -8.34
N ALA A 434 -22.72 -38.92 -9.15
CA ALA A 434 -23.92 -39.76 -9.33
C ALA A 434 -23.63 -41.13 -9.98
N ASN A 435 -22.47 -41.31 -10.62
CA ASN A 435 -22.06 -42.54 -11.30
C ASN A 435 -20.93 -43.29 -10.58
N ALA A 436 -20.45 -42.75 -9.46
CA ALA A 436 -19.44 -43.34 -8.63
C ALA A 436 -19.99 -44.57 -7.90
N ARG A 437 -19.16 -45.61 -7.73
CA ARG A 437 -19.51 -46.84 -7.00
C ARG A 437 -19.13 -46.79 -5.53
N TYR A 438 -18.07 -46.07 -5.18
CA TYR A 438 -17.48 -46.13 -3.84
C TYR A 438 -17.76 -44.87 -3.01
N ASP A 439 -17.73 -45.03 -1.68
CA ASP A 439 -18.06 -43.99 -0.72
C ASP A 439 -17.02 -42.87 -0.62
N LEU A 440 -15.77 -43.14 -0.99
CA LEU A 440 -14.72 -42.14 -1.05
C LEU A 440 -14.53 -41.68 -2.49
N ILE A 441 -14.60 -40.37 -2.66
CA ILE A 441 -14.56 -39.69 -3.96
C ILE A 441 -13.28 -38.87 -4.02
N VAL A 442 -12.42 -39.17 -4.99
CA VAL A 442 -11.22 -38.39 -5.30
C VAL A 442 -11.52 -37.54 -6.52
N MET A 443 -11.15 -36.26 -6.48
CA MET A 443 -11.33 -35.34 -7.59
C MET A 443 -9.97 -34.81 -8.04
N MET A 444 -9.80 -34.72 -9.35
CA MET A 444 -8.56 -34.40 -10.02
C MET A 444 -8.83 -33.67 -11.33
N ASP A 445 -8.07 -32.63 -11.66
CA ASP A 445 -8.17 -31.95 -12.95
C ASP A 445 -7.56 -32.81 -14.06
N GLY A 446 -8.11 -32.78 -15.28
CA GLY A 446 -7.67 -33.65 -16.37
C GLY A 446 -6.32 -33.27 -17.02
N ASP A 447 -5.63 -32.25 -16.51
CA ASP A 447 -4.24 -31.90 -16.80
C ASP A 447 -3.25 -32.21 -15.67
N THR A 448 -3.70 -32.90 -14.63
CA THR A 448 -2.89 -33.22 -13.45
C THR A 448 -2.28 -34.62 -13.57
N VAL A 449 -1.17 -34.86 -12.88
CA VAL A 449 -0.50 -36.18 -12.82
C VAL A 449 -0.27 -36.55 -11.36
N PHE A 450 -0.82 -37.68 -10.91
CA PHE A 450 -0.63 -38.18 -9.56
C PHE A 450 0.66 -39.00 -9.44
N GLU A 451 1.33 -38.91 -8.28
CA GLU A 451 2.33 -39.90 -7.89
C GLU A 451 1.62 -41.23 -7.55
N PRO A 452 2.28 -42.39 -7.70
CA PRO A 452 1.68 -43.70 -7.40
C PRO A 452 1.02 -43.78 -6.02
N ALA A 453 1.65 -43.17 -5.01
CA ALA A 453 1.18 -43.13 -3.63
C ALA A 453 0.04 -42.15 -3.35
N THR A 454 -0.27 -41.21 -4.26
CA THR A 454 -1.11 -40.04 -3.96
C THR A 454 -2.51 -40.40 -3.48
N VAL A 455 -3.18 -41.34 -4.16
CA VAL A 455 -4.52 -41.79 -3.76
C VAL A 455 -4.49 -42.45 -2.39
N ARG A 456 -3.51 -43.34 -2.13
CA ARG A 456 -3.34 -43.98 -0.82
C ARG A 456 -3.23 -42.94 0.29
N GLU A 457 -2.40 -41.92 0.10
CA GLU A 457 -2.18 -40.86 1.11
C GLU A 457 -3.42 -39.96 1.29
N LEU A 458 -4.21 -39.73 0.23
CA LEU A 458 -5.46 -38.96 0.31
C LEU A 458 -6.54 -39.66 1.14
N VAL A 459 -6.58 -40.99 1.12
CA VAL A 459 -7.68 -41.73 1.76
C VAL A 459 -7.44 -42.05 3.23
N GLN A 460 -6.18 -42.13 3.68
CA GLN A 460 -5.87 -42.46 5.08
C GLN A 460 -6.57 -41.56 6.13
N PRO A 461 -6.74 -40.23 5.92
CA PRO A 461 -7.40 -39.39 6.91
C PRO A 461 -8.88 -39.73 7.16
N PHE A 462 -9.56 -40.44 6.25
CA PHE A 462 -10.95 -40.86 6.44
C PHE A 462 -11.15 -41.95 7.49
N ALA A 463 -10.06 -42.52 8.01
CA ALA A 463 -10.09 -43.38 9.20
C ALA A 463 -10.67 -42.63 10.43
N ASP A 464 -10.59 -41.29 10.47
CA ASP A 464 -11.39 -40.48 11.39
C ASP A 464 -12.76 -40.21 10.76
N PRO A 465 -13.87 -40.70 11.35
CA PRO A 465 -15.21 -40.54 10.78
C PRO A 465 -15.67 -39.08 10.71
N ARG A 466 -15.03 -38.16 11.43
CA ARG A 466 -15.33 -36.71 11.39
C ARG A 466 -14.70 -36.01 10.19
N VAL A 467 -13.78 -36.65 9.48
CA VAL A 467 -13.18 -36.10 8.27
C VAL A 467 -14.15 -36.28 7.11
N GLY A 468 -14.58 -35.14 6.56
CA GLY A 468 -15.45 -35.08 5.39
C GLY A 468 -14.67 -34.80 4.11
N ALA A 469 -13.50 -34.16 4.20
CA ALA A 469 -12.67 -33.86 3.05
C ALA A 469 -11.17 -33.75 3.37
N VAL A 470 -10.34 -33.99 2.35
CA VAL A 470 -8.87 -34.00 2.44
C VAL A 470 -8.30 -33.20 1.28
N ALA A 471 -7.45 -32.22 1.60
CA ALA A 471 -6.66 -31.46 0.63
C ALA A 471 -5.31 -32.14 0.40
N GLY A 472 -4.95 -32.39 -0.85
CA GLY A 472 -3.61 -32.82 -1.23
C GLY A 472 -2.66 -31.66 -1.49
N ASN A 473 -1.44 -32.02 -1.90
CA ASN A 473 -0.33 -31.13 -2.16
C ASN A 473 -0.13 -30.95 -3.68
N ALA A 474 -0.71 -29.88 -4.23
CA ALA A 474 -0.50 -29.50 -5.63
C ALA A 474 0.90 -28.93 -5.86
N LYS A 475 1.58 -29.41 -6.90
CA LYS A 475 2.95 -29.06 -7.30
C LYS A 475 2.98 -28.60 -8.75
N VAL A 476 3.85 -27.64 -9.05
CA VAL A 476 4.05 -27.11 -10.40
C VAL A 476 5.00 -28.04 -11.17
N GLY A 477 4.54 -28.58 -12.30
CA GLY A 477 5.34 -29.47 -13.15
C GLY A 477 6.32 -28.72 -14.07
N ASN A 478 5.93 -27.60 -14.64
CA ASN A 478 6.70 -26.82 -15.63
C ASN A 478 7.42 -25.61 -15.00
N LYS A 479 8.43 -25.88 -14.17
CA LYS A 479 9.15 -24.85 -13.38
C LYS A 479 10.36 -24.19 -14.07
N ASP A 480 10.70 -24.61 -15.28
CA ASP A 480 11.92 -24.18 -15.98
C ASP A 480 11.82 -22.78 -16.61
N THR A 481 10.64 -22.16 -16.57
CA THR A 481 10.41 -20.77 -17.00
C THR A 481 10.42 -19.83 -15.80
N LEU A 482 10.69 -18.53 -16.02
CA LEU A 482 10.64 -17.54 -14.94
C LEU A 482 9.24 -17.46 -14.28
N ILE A 483 8.19 -17.51 -15.08
CA ILE A 483 6.79 -17.54 -14.61
C ILE A 483 6.50 -18.84 -13.85
N GLY A 484 7.04 -19.97 -14.30
CA GLY A 484 6.95 -21.25 -13.61
C GLY A 484 7.68 -21.24 -12.25
N ALA A 485 8.87 -20.64 -12.18
CA ALA A 485 9.64 -20.47 -10.94
C ALA A 485 8.90 -19.60 -9.92
N TRP A 486 8.33 -18.47 -10.34
CA TRP A 486 7.52 -17.61 -9.44
C TRP A 486 6.27 -18.30 -8.93
N GLN A 487 5.58 -19.06 -9.78
CA GLN A 487 4.43 -19.87 -9.36
C GLN A 487 4.85 -21.00 -8.43
N HIS A 488 6.03 -21.60 -8.63
CA HIS A 488 6.56 -22.59 -7.70
C HIS A 488 6.82 -22.00 -6.31
N ILE A 489 7.44 -20.80 -6.23
CA ILE A 489 7.63 -20.07 -4.97
C ILE A 489 6.27 -19.84 -4.30
N GLU A 490 5.29 -19.35 -5.06
CA GLU A 490 3.95 -19.07 -4.56
C GLU A 490 3.23 -20.35 -4.09
N TYR A 491 3.35 -21.47 -4.79
CA TYR A 491 2.68 -22.71 -4.37
C TYR A 491 3.27 -23.24 -3.06
N VAL A 492 4.59 -23.18 -2.91
CA VAL A 492 5.28 -23.65 -1.70
C VAL A 492 5.03 -22.71 -0.52
N MET A 493 5.25 -21.41 -0.71
CA MET A 493 5.14 -20.40 0.35
C MET A 493 3.70 -19.93 0.59
N GLY A 494 2.94 -19.67 -0.46
CA GLY A 494 1.60 -19.07 -0.41
C GLY A 494 0.45 -20.06 -0.33
N PHE A 495 0.65 -21.34 -0.69
CA PHE A 495 -0.39 -22.36 -0.53
C PHE A 495 0.00 -23.45 0.47
N ASN A 496 1.13 -24.14 0.29
CA ASN A 496 1.46 -25.30 1.12
C ASN A 496 1.80 -24.93 2.56
N LEU A 497 2.52 -23.82 2.78
CA LEU A 497 2.78 -23.33 4.13
C LEU A 497 1.47 -22.89 4.82
N ASP A 498 0.62 -22.15 4.10
CA ASP A 498 -0.70 -21.72 4.56
C ASP A 498 -1.60 -22.90 4.94
N ARG A 499 -1.67 -23.94 4.11
CA ARG A 499 -2.48 -25.14 4.37
C ARG A 499 -2.10 -25.82 5.69
N ARG A 500 -0.82 -25.86 6.04
CA ARG A 500 -0.39 -26.43 7.32
C ARG A 500 -0.86 -25.61 8.52
N MET A 501 -0.81 -24.28 8.40
CA MET A 501 -1.37 -23.37 9.40
C MET A 501 -2.88 -23.60 9.54
N TYR A 502 -3.62 -23.60 8.43
CA TYR A 502 -5.07 -23.77 8.42
C TYR A 502 -5.54 -25.16 8.86
N ASP A 503 -4.74 -26.22 8.63
CA ASP A 503 -5.03 -27.57 9.13
C ASP A 503 -4.94 -27.64 10.67
N VAL A 504 -3.93 -26.99 11.26
CA VAL A 504 -3.81 -26.87 12.73
C VAL A 504 -4.94 -26.03 13.31
N LEU A 505 -5.29 -24.92 12.65
CA LEU A 505 -6.43 -24.09 13.03
C LEU A 505 -7.78 -24.76 12.72
N GLN A 506 -7.81 -25.85 11.94
CA GLN A 506 -9.02 -26.54 11.47
C GLN A 506 -10.00 -25.61 10.74
N CYS A 507 -9.47 -24.75 9.86
CA CYS A 507 -10.25 -23.80 9.07
C CYS A 507 -9.71 -23.65 7.64
N MET A 508 -9.39 -24.78 7.00
CA MET A 508 -8.91 -24.84 5.62
C MET A 508 -9.86 -24.10 4.68
N PRO A 509 -9.43 -23.06 3.97
CA PRO A 509 -10.35 -22.28 3.15
C PRO A 509 -10.63 -22.92 1.78
N THR A 510 -9.67 -23.69 1.26
CA THR A 510 -9.73 -24.23 -0.10
C THR A 510 -9.01 -25.57 -0.19
N ILE A 511 -9.71 -26.59 -0.65
CA ILE A 511 -9.14 -27.83 -1.19
C ILE A 511 -8.80 -27.56 -2.66
N PRO A 512 -7.56 -27.77 -3.12
CA PRO A 512 -7.24 -27.55 -4.53
C PRO A 512 -8.01 -28.52 -5.44
N GLY A 513 -8.71 -28.00 -6.45
CA GLY A 513 -9.46 -28.82 -7.42
C GLY A 513 -8.63 -29.90 -8.14
N ALA A 514 -7.31 -29.71 -8.26
CA ALA A 514 -6.39 -30.66 -8.85
C ALA A 514 -6.13 -31.91 -7.98
N VAL A 515 -6.31 -31.82 -6.66
CA VAL A 515 -6.01 -32.91 -5.71
C VAL A 515 -6.83 -32.78 -4.43
N GLY A 516 -8.02 -33.37 -4.46
CA GLY A 516 -8.93 -33.41 -3.31
C GLY A 516 -9.59 -34.78 -3.15
N ALA A 517 -9.91 -35.15 -1.92
CA ALA A 517 -10.72 -36.33 -1.64
C ALA A 517 -11.86 -35.98 -0.67
N PHE A 518 -12.98 -36.67 -0.79
CA PHE A 518 -14.20 -36.37 -0.09
C PHE A 518 -14.95 -37.65 0.32
N ARG A 519 -15.63 -37.59 1.45
CA ARG A 519 -16.64 -38.57 1.81
C ARG A 519 -17.91 -38.27 1.01
N ARG A 520 -18.46 -39.25 0.29
CA ARG A 520 -19.69 -39.11 -0.50
C ARG A 520 -20.84 -38.53 0.31
N SER A 521 -21.08 -39.10 1.50
CA SER A 521 -22.16 -38.63 2.39
C SER A 521 -21.98 -37.17 2.81
N ALA A 522 -20.74 -36.68 2.92
CA ALA A 522 -20.46 -35.28 3.21
C ALA A 522 -20.77 -34.40 1.99
N LEU A 523 -20.34 -34.82 0.78
CA LEU A 523 -20.62 -34.10 -0.47
C LEU A 523 -22.12 -33.99 -0.75
N GLU A 524 -22.84 -35.09 -0.63
CA GLU A 524 -24.29 -35.12 -0.87
C GLU A 524 -25.04 -34.26 0.14
N ARG A 525 -24.64 -34.29 1.42
CA ARG A 525 -25.28 -33.49 2.48
C ARG A 525 -25.15 -31.99 2.26
N VAL A 526 -24.04 -31.52 1.69
CA VAL A 526 -23.85 -30.11 1.35
C VAL A 526 -24.34 -29.73 -0.06
N GLY A 527 -24.96 -30.68 -0.80
CA GLY A 527 -25.58 -30.43 -2.10
C GLY A 527 -24.66 -30.64 -3.32
N GLY A 528 -23.51 -31.28 -3.15
CA GLY A 528 -22.54 -31.52 -4.22
C GLY A 528 -21.77 -30.25 -4.64
N MET A 529 -21.23 -30.25 -5.85
CA MET A 529 -20.47 -29.13 -6.40
C MET A 529 -21.39 -28.04 -6.94
N SER A 530 -21.34 -26.86 -6.32
CA SER A 530 -22.12 -25.69 -6.68
C SER A 530 -21.52 -24.94 -7.88
N ASP A 531 -22.38 -24.40 -8.74
CA ASP A 531 -22.03 -23.52 -9.88
C ASP A 531 -22.25 -22.02 -9.58
N ASP A 532 -22.62 -21.66 -8.34
CA ASP A 532 -22.86 -20.28 -7.92
C ASP A 532 -21.59 -19.40 -8.00
N THR A 533 -20.40 -20.01 -7.93
CA THR A 533 -19.11 -19.30 -7.87
C THR A 533 -18.14 -19.84 -8.91
N LEU A 534 -17.17 -19.02 -9.32
CA LEU A 534 -16.10 -19.44 -10.24
C LEU A 534 -14.97 -20.26 -9.58
N ALA A 535 -15.04 -20.43 -8.26
CA ALA A 535 -14.10 -21.19 -7.44
C ALA A 535 -14.88 -22.25 -6.67
N GLU A 536 -15.37 -23.25 -7.41
CA GLU A 536 -16.21 -24.33 -6.90
C GLU A 536 -15.55 -25.10 -5.74
N ASP A 537 -14.23 -25.22 -5.81
CA ASP A 537 -13.38 -25.92 -4.85
C ASP A 537 -13.27 -25.16 -3.51
N THR A 538 -13.28 -23.85 -3.55
CA THR A 538 -13.34 -22.98 -2.37
C THR A 538 -14.75 -22.98 -1.78
N ASP A 539 -15.77 -22.84 -2.62
CA ASP A 539 -17.18 -22.85 -2.20
C ASP A 539 -17.55 -24.15 -1.45
N ILE A 540 -17.22 -25.32 -2.02
CA ILE A 540 -17.49 -26.61 -1.38
C ILE A 540 -16.73 -26.77 -0.06
N THR A 541 -15.48 -26.29 0.01
CA THR A 541 -14.67 -26.37 1.24
C THR A 541 -15.32 -25.56 2.37
N MET A 542 -15.81 -24.36 2.07
CA MET A 542 -16.53 -23.53 3.04
C MET A 542 -17.87 -24.16 3.44
N ALA A 543 -18.60 -24.76 2.49
CA ALA A 543 -19.85 -25.47 2.78
C ALA A 543 -19.64 -26.66 3.73
N MET A 544 -18.60 -27.48 3.50
CA MET A 544 -18.22 -28.59 4.38
C MET A 544 -17.93 -28.12 5.80
N HIS A 545 -17.21 -27.01 5.95
CA HIS A 545 -16.93 -26.43 7.25
C HIS A 545 -18.19 -25.93 7.97
N ARG A 546 -19.11 -25.27 7.25
CA ARG A 546 -20.39 -24.80 7.82
C ARG A 546 -21.28 -25.95 8.29
N ASP A 547 -21.22 -27.06 7.58
CA ASP A 547 -21.95 -28.29 7.90
C ASP A 547 -21.27 -29.14 8.99
N GLY A 548 -20.07 -28.76 9.45
CA GLY A 548 -19.39 -29.37 10.60
C GLY A 548 -18.35 -30.42 10.29
N TRP A 549 -18.08 -30.67 9.02
CA TRP A 549 -17.05 -31.61 8.63
C TRP A 549 -15.66 -31.07 8.89
N ARG A 550 -14.76 -31.97 9.27
CA ARG A 550 -13.34 -31.64 9.33
C ARG A 550 -12.73 -31.76 7.93
N VAL A 551 -12.07 -30.69 7.52
CA VAL A 551 -11.21 -30.65 6.34
C VAL A 551 -9.76 -30.69 6.79
N VAL A 552 -8.97 -31.61 6.25
CA VAL A 552 -7.57 -31.84 6.67
C VAL A 552 -6.59 -31.79 5.51
N TYR A 553 -5.31 -31.61 5.81
CA TYR A 553 -4.24 -31.57 4.81
C TYR A 553 -3.37 -32.84 4.81
N ALA A 554 -3.26 -33.50 3.65
CA ALA A 554 -2.39 -34.64 3.42
C ALA A 554 -1.12 -34.22 2.65
N GLU A 555 -0.06 -33.83 3.38
CA GLU A 555 1.15 -33.25 2.75
C GLU A 555 1.89 -34.19 1.77
N LYS A 556 1.72 -35.51 1.94
CA LYS A 556 2.36 -36.56 1.12
C LYS A 556 1.56 -36.90 -0.14
N ALA A 557 0.29 -36.50 -0.22
CA ALA A 557 -0.54 -36.70 -1.40
C ALA A 557 -0.18 -35.69 -2.50
N ARG A 558 0.82 -35.99 -3.33
CA ARG A 558 1.38 -35.04 -4.29
C ARG A 558 0.76 -35.17 -5.67
N ALA A 559 0.45 -34.03 -6.28
CA ALA A 559 -0.12 -33.99 -7.62
C ALA A 559 0.56 -32.90 -8.45
N TRP A 560 0.99 -33.22 -9.65
CA TRP A 560 1.75 -32.34 -10.54
C TRP A 560 0.83 -31.74 -11.60
N THR A 561 0.70 -30.42 -11.64
CA THR A 561 -0.19 -29.69 -12.57
C THR A 561 0.60 -28.78 -13.50
N GLU A 562 0.03 -28.48 -14.68
CA GLU A 562 0.59 -27.55 -15.66
C GLU A 562 0.24 -26.10 -15.25
N ALA A 563 1.24 -25.33 -14.84
CA ALA A 563 1.06 -23.92 -14.53
C ALA A 563 1.02 -23.06 -15.81
N PRO A 564 0.29 -21.93 -15.81
CA PRO A 564 0.33 -20.94 -16.88
C PRO A 564 1.75 -20.61 -17.36
N GLU A 565 1.97 -20.59 -18.67
CA GLU A 565 3.28 -20.26 -19.29
C GLU A 565 3.35 -18.82 -19.80
N SER A 566 2.21 -18.14 -19.91
CA SER A 566 2.14 -16.75 -20.37
C SER A 566 1.45 -15.84 -19.37
N VAL A 567 1.80 -14.54 -19.41
CA VAL A 567 1.20 -13.51 -18.58
C VAL A 567 -0.32 -13.44 -18.77
N GLN A 568 -0.82 -13.62 -19.99
CA GLN A 568 -2.26 -13.59 -20.28
C GLN A 568 -3.00 -14.78 -19.66
N GLN A 569 -2.40 -15.97 -19.71
CA GLN A 569 -2.97 -17.16 -19.06
C GLN A 569 -2.97 -17.01 -17.55
N LEU A 570 -1.86 -16.52 -16.98
CA LEU A 570 -1.74 -16.24 -15.56
C LEU A 570 -2.78 -15.20 -15.13
N TRP A 571 -2.93 -14.10 -15.87
CA TRP A 571 -3.95 -13.09 -15.60
C TRP A 571 -5.35 -13.69 -15.54
N SER A 572 -5.72 -14.46 -16.55
CA SER A 572 -7.06 -15.07 -16.66
C SER A 572 -7.34 -16.02 -15.50
N GLN A 573 -6.35 -16.82 -15.11
CA GLN A 573 -6.45 -17.72 -13.97
C GLN A 573 -6.62 -16.94 -12.66
N ARG A 574 -5.75 -15.95 -12.40
CA ARG A 574 -5.74 -15.21 -11.15
C ARG A 574 -6.97 -14.34 -10.99
N TYR A 575 -7.44 -13.74 -12.07
CA TYR A 575 -8.67 -12.98 -12.08
C TYR A 575 -9.88 -13.84 -11.70
N ARG A 576 -9.95 -15.07 -12.25
CA ARG A 576 -10.98 -16.04 -11.89
C ARG A 576 -10.89 -16.49 -10.43
N TRP A 577 -9.68 -16.82 -9.95
CA TRP A 577 -9.47 -17.28 -8.57
C TRP A 577 -9.81 -16.20 -7.55
N SER A 578 -9.32 -14.98 -7.74
CA SER A 578 -9.58 -13.86 -6.85
C SER A 578 -11.07 -13.50 -6.82
N TYR A 579 -11.72 -13.41 -7.99
CA TYR A 579 -13.15 -13.13 -8.06
C TYR A 579 -14.00 -14.26 -7.47
N GLY A 580 -13.71 -15.52 -7.82
CA GLY A 580 -14.42 -16.69 -7.28
C GLY A 580 -14.28 -16.82 -5.77
N THR A 581 -13.10 -16.53 -5.23
CA THR A 581 -12.87 -16.50 -3.77
C THR A 581 -13.73 -15.43 -3.10
N MET A 582 -13.82 -14.23 -3.67
CA MET A 582 -14.70 -13.17 -3.15
C MET A 582 -16.19 -13.57 -3.21
N GLN A 583 -16.62 -14.26 -4.27
CA GLN A 583 -17.98 -14.80 -4.36
C GLN A 583 -18.24 -15.84 -3.25
N ALA A 584 -17.30 -16.75 -3.00
CA ALA A 584 -17.42 -17.78 -1.96
C ALA A 584 -17.48 -17.15 -0.55
N ILE A 585 -16.58 -16.19 -0.24
CA ILE A 585 -16.61 -15.42 1.02
C ILE A 585 -17.98 -14.76 1.20
N TRP A 586 -18.49 -14.10 0.15
CA TRP A 586 -19.79 -13.45 0.20
C TRP A 586 -20.94 -14.43 0.41
N LYS A 587 -20.97 -15.54 -0.34
CA LYS A 587 -21.97 -16.62 -0.20
C LYS A 587 -22.01 -17.17 1.23
N HIS A 588 -20.83 -17.33 1.85
CA HIS A 588 -20.68 -17.92 3.19
C HIS A 588 -20.57 -16.91 4.33
N ARG A 589 -20.77 -15.61 4.08
CA ARG A 589 -20.60 -14.51 5.06
C ARG A 589 -21.38 -14.67 6.37
N ARG A 590 -22.53 -15.35 6.34
CA ARG A 590 -23.36 -15.61 7.53
C ARG A 590 -22.69 -16.54 8.54
N ALA A 591 -21.68 -17.32 8.12
CA ALA A 591 -20.89 -18.17 9.02
C ALA A 591 -20.24 -17.38 10.17
N LEU A 592 -20.00 -16.06 10.01
CA LEU A 592 -19.46 -15.19 11.07
C LEU A 592 -20.34 -15.15 12.33
N VAL A 593 -21.66 -15.20 12.15
CA VAL A 593 -22.64 -15.02 13.23
C VAL A 593 -23.40 -16.31 13.56
N GLU A 594 -23.28 -17.33 12.72
CA GLU A 594 -23.90 -18.64 12.93
C GLU A 594 -23.34 -19.35 14.18
N ARG A 595 -24.24 -20.06 14.88
CA ARG A 595 -23.91 -20.96 15.99
C ARG A 595 -23.84 -22.40 15.47
N GLY A 596 -23.21 -23.28 16.23
CA GLY A 596 -23.11 -24.70 15.87
C GLY A 596 -21.92 -25.01 14.96
N PRO A 597 -22.06 -25.93 13.98
CA PRO A 597 -20.92 -26.48 13.24
C PRO A 597 -20.13 -25.47 12.40
N SER A 598 -20.74 -24.36 11.97
CA SER A 598 -20.06 -23.22 11.32
C SER A 598 -18.97 -22.54 12.17
N GLY A 599 -18.90 -22.83 13.47
CA GLY A 599 -18.19 -22.04 14.47
C GLY A 599 -16.76 -21.63 14.10
N ARG A 600 -15.81 -22.58 14.04
CA ARG A 600 -14.37 -22.21 13.95
C ARG A 600 -13.99 -21.61 12.60
N PHE A 601 -14.47 -22.18 11.49
CA PHE A 601 -14.25 -21.61 10.18
C PHE A 601 -14.86 -20.21 10.08
N GLY A 602 -16.10 -20.02 10.55
CA GLY A 602 -16.77 -18.73 10.54
C GLY A 602 -16.03 -17.65 11.34
N ARG A 603 -15.54 -17.96 12.55
CA ARG A 603 -14.93 -16.96 13.46
C ARG A 603 -13.43 -16.73 13.26
N VAL A 604 -12.73 -17.69 12.67
CA VAL A 604 -11.27 -17.62 12.49
C VAL A 604 -10.89 -17.70 11.01
N GLY A 605 -11.35 -18.73 10.30
CA GLY A 605 -11.02 -18.94 8.88
C GLY A 605 -11.49 -17.82 7.97
N LEU A 606 -12.78 -17.46 8.05
CA LEU A 606 -13.39 -16.48 7.16
C LEU A 606 -12.82 -15.07 7.35
N PRO A 607 -12.57 -14.57 8.59
CA PRO A 607 -11.82 -13.33 8.79
C PRO A 607 -10.39 -13.37 8.26
N LEU A 608 -9.64 -14.46 8.49
CA LEU A 608 -8.27 -14.60 7.97
C LEU A 608 -8.23 -14.55 6.45
N VAL A 609 -9.12 -15.29 5.79
CA VAL A 609 -9.24 -15.31 4.33
C VAL A 609 -9.63 -13.93 3.80
N SER A 610 -10.63 -13.29 4.40
CA SER A 610 -11.10 -11.96 3.97
C SER A 610 -10.01 -10.91 4.16
N LEU A 611 -9.32 -10.92 5.31
CA LEU A 611 -8.27 -9.96 5.61
C LEU A 611 -7.06 -10.15 4.67
N PHE A 612 -6.58 -11.38 4.51
CA PHE A 612 -5.28 -11.61 3.87
C PHE A 612 -5.34 -12.00 2.39
N MET A 613 -6.46 -12.52 1.89
CA MET A 613 -6.63 -12.79 0.45
C MET A 613 -7.36 -11.67 -0.28
N VAL A 614 -8.07 -10.78 0.44
CA VAL A 614 -8.92 -9.76 -0.17
C VAL A 614 -8.51 -8.33 0.23
N LEU A 615 -8.46 -8.02 1.54
CA LEU A 615 -8.20 -6.65 2.02
C LEU A 615 -6.72 -6.22 1.99
N ALA A 616 -5.81 -7.01 2.57
CA ALA A 616 -4.39 -6.66 2.64
C ALA A 616 -3.74 -6.52 1.24
N PRO A 617 -4.02 -7.41 0.26
CA PRO A 617 -3.50 -7.23 -1.11
C PRO A 617 -4.04 -5.98 -1.83
N LEU A 618 -5.23 -5.48 -1.46
CA LEU A 618 -5.78 -4.24 -2.03
C LEU A 618 -4.99 -3.00 -1.58
N LEU A 619 -4.39 -3.06 -0.38
CA LEU A 619 -3.65 -1.95 0.22
C LEU A 619 -2.15 -2.03 -0.07
N ALA A 620 -1.66 -3.17 -0.57
CA ALA A 620 -0.27 -3.38 -0.94
C ALA A 620 0.29 -2.36 -1.98
N PRO A 621 -0.47 -1.87 -2.99
CA PRO A 621 0.02 -0.81 -3.88
C PRO A 621 0.41 0.49 -3.17
N LEU A 622 -0.22 0.79 -2.03
CA LEU A 622 0.12 1.97 -1.24
C LEU A 622 1.56 1.90 -0.72
N ILE A 623 2.03 0.71 -0.33
CA ILE A 623 3.41 0.50 0.13
C ILE A 623 4.40 0.94 -0.96
N ASP A 624 4.10 0.64 -2.22
CA ASP A 624 4.99 0.99 -3.34
C ASP A 624 4.93 2.50 -3.66
N VAL A 625 3.76 3.14 -3.52
CA VAL A 625 3.64 4.61 -3.65
C VAL A 625 4.43 5.31 -2.54
N PHE A 626 4.29 4.87 -1.29
CA PHE A 626 5.05 5.41 -0.16
C PHE A 626 6.54 5.12 -0.27
N LEU A 627 6.94 3.97 -0.83
CA LEU A 627 8.34 3.69 -1.14
C LEU A 627 8.88 4.74 -2.12
N VAL A 628 8.22 4.94 -3.27
CA VAL A 628 8.68 5.90 -4.28
C VAL A 628 8.72 7.31 -3.69
N TYR A 629 7.69 7.70 -2.93
CA TYR A 629 7.66 8.97 -2.22
C TYR A 629 8.86 9.11 -1.26
N GLY A 630 9.11 8.10 -0.42
CA GLY A 630 10.22 8.10 0.54
C GLY A 630 11.60 8.07 -0.12
N LEU A 631 11.74 7.46 -1.30
CA LEU A 631 13.00 7.46 -2.06
C LEU A 631 13.31 8.83 -2.66
N VAL A 632 12.30 9.53 -3.17
CA VAL A 632 12.48 10.80 -3.88
C VAL A 632 12.49 12.00 -2.92
N PHE A 633 11.66 11.97 -1.86
CA PHE A 633 11.41 13.12 -0.99
C PHE A 633 11.67 12.84 0.50
N GLY A 634 11.70 11.58 0.91
CA GLY A 634 11.94 11.18 2.28
C GLY A 634 13.42 10.87 2.59
N PRO A 635 13.71 10.34 3.78
CA PRO A 635 15.03 9.80 4.10
C PRO A 635 15.29 8.54 3.29
N THR A 636 15.97 8.71 2.14
CA THR A 636 16.23 7.66 1.15
C THR A 636 16.93 6.45 1.76
N ASP A 637 17.89 6.67 2.67
CA ASP A 637 18.65 5.64 3.38
C ASP A 637 17.75 4.74 4.24
N LYS A 638 16.88 5.33 5.06
CA LYS A 638 15.92 4.62 5.92
C LYS A 638 14.90 3.86 5.08
N THR A 639 14.46 4.47 3.98
CA THR A 639 13.50 3.88 3.04
C THR A 639 14.07 2.64 2.37
N ILE A 640 15.31 2.72 1.87
CA ILE A 640 16.04 1.59 1.29
C ILE A 640 16.24 0.48 2.33
N LEU A 641 16.67 0.82 3.54
CA LEU A 641 16.89 -0.14 4.62
C LEU A 641 15.59 -0.89 4.98
N ALA A 642 14.47 -0.18 5.11
CA ALA A 642 13.18 -0.79 5.39
C ALA A 642 12.75 -1.77 4.30
N TRP A 643 12.95 -1.42 3.03
CA TRP A 643 12.62 -2.29 1.89
C TRP A 643 13.47 -3.58 1.89
N PHE A 644 14.78 -3.46 2.10
CA PHE A 644 15.65 -4.63 2.23
C PHE A 644 15.30 -5.48 3.46
N GLY A 645 14.85 -4.87 4.56
CA GLY A 645 14.33 -5.58 5.73
C GLY A 645 13.13 -6.46 5.39
N VAL A 646 12.14 -5.92 4.65
CA VAL A 646 10.98 -6.69 4.18
C VAL A 646 11.40 -7.83 3.27
N LEU A 647 12.31 -7.58 2.32
CA LEU A 647 12.85 -8.63 1.43
C LEU A 647 13.56 -9.73 2.19
N ALA A 648 14.35 -9.39 3.22
CA ALA A 648 15.04 -10.37 4.06
C ALA A 648 14.05 -11.26 4.81
N ILE A 649 13.01 -10.68 5.40
CA ILE A 649 11.96 -11.45 6.10
C ILE A 649 11.24 -12.40 5.14
N GLN A 650 10.89 -11.92 3.94
CA GLN A 650 10.27 -12.76 2.90
C GLN A 650 11.19 -13.92 2.49
N LEU A 651 12.48 -13.66 2.31
CA LEU A 651 13.47 -14.68 1.94
C LEU A 651 13.61 -15.74 3.05
N VAL A 652 13.62 -15.34 4.33
CA VAL A 652 13.65 -16.27 5.47
C VAL A 652 12.40 -17.16 5.46
N CYS A 653 11.22 -16.57 5.26
CA CYS A 653 9.97 -17.32 5.22
C CYS A 653 9.92 -18.30 4.04
N ALA A 654 10.31 -17.84 2.84
CA ALA A 654 10.36 -18.68 1.66
C ALA A 654 11.37 -19.83 1.82
N THR A 655 12.56 -19.55 2.36
CA THR A 655 13.59 -20.56 2.65
C THR A 655 13.05 -21.61 3.62
N TYR A 656 12.40 -21.19 4.71
CA TYR A 656 11.76 -22.11 5.66
C TYR A 656 10.70 -23.00 4.98
N ALA A 657 9.83 -22.42 4.15
CA ALA A 657 8.80 -23.17 3.43
C ALA A 657 9.39 -24.23 2.49
N PHE A 658 10.45 -23.87 1.76
CA PHE A 658 11.14 -24.79 0.85
C PHE A 658 11.85 -25.93 1.58
N ILE A 659 12.50 -25.64 2.72
CA ILE A 659 13.10 -26.67 3.59
C ILE A 659 12.01 -27.63 4.09
N LEU A 660 10.85 -27.10 4.49
CA LEU A 660 9.74 -27.89 5.00
C LEU A 660 9.19 -28.85 3.93
N ASP A 661 9.08 -28.38 2.68
CA ASP A 661 8.61 -29.16 1.52
C ASP A 661 9.70 -30.04 0.87
N ARG A 662 10.97 -29.91 1.30
CA ARG A 662 12.15 -30.55 0.70
C ARG A 662 12.37 -30.17 -0.77
N GLU A 663 12.12 -28.90 -1.10
CA GLU A 663 12.35 -28.34 -2.43
C GLU A 663 13.75 -27.73 -2.55
N ARG A 664 14.27 -27.65 -3.78
CA ARG A 664 15.55 -26.98 -4.05
C ARG A 664 15.39 -25.47 -3.88
N LEU A 665 16.35 -24.81 -3.23
CA LEU A 665 16.30 -23.36 -2.95
C LEU A 665 16.58 -22.47 -4.17
N THR A 666 17.10 -23.03 -5.28
CA THR A 666 17.49 -22.28 -6.49
C THR A 666 16.42 -21.29 -7.00
N PRO A 667 15.11 -21.61 -7.01
CA PRO A 667 14.08 -20.66 -7.46
C PRO A 667 14.06 -19.35 -6.65
N LEU A 668 14.46 -19.37 -5.38
CA LEU A 668 14.45 -18.20 -4.49
C LEU A 668 15.37 -17.06 -4.95
N ILE A 669 16.35 -17.35 -5.82
CA ILE A 669 17.19 -16.31 -6.45
C ILE A 669 16.33 -15.30 -7.23
N SER A 670 15.20 -15.75 -7.78
CA SER A 670 14.27 -14.90 -8.54
C SER A 670 13.26 -14.12 -7.67
N LEU A 671 13.29 -14.29 -6.34
CA LEU A 671 12.34 -13.67 -5.40
C LEU A 671 12.39 -12.14 -5.40
N PRO A 672 13.55 -11.46 -5.43
CA PRO A 672 13.59 -10.00 -5.54
C PRO A 672 12.90 -9.49 -6.81
N LEU A 673 13.12 -10.17 -7.94
CA LEU A 673 12.49 -9.82 -9.21
C LEU A 673 10.97 -10.07 -9.19
N GLN A 674 10.52 -11.09 -8.44
CA GLN A 674 9.10 -11.35 -8.20
C GLN A 674 8.41 -10.15 -7.52
N GLN A 675 9.07 -9.51 -6.54
CA GLN A 675 8.52 -8.35 -5.85
C GLN A 675 8.38 -7.11 -6.76
N ILE A 676 9.25 -6.98 -7.76
CA ILE A 676 9.24 -5.82 -8.67
C ILE A 676 8.29 -6.03 -9.84
N LEU A 677 8.20 -7.24 -10.41
CA LEU A 677 7.45 -7.49 -11.64
C LEU A 677 6.14 -8.25 -11.38
N TYR A 678 6.23 -9.42 -10.76
CA TYR A 678 5.08 -10.31 -10.56
C TYR A 678 4.03 -9.69 -9.64
N ARG A 679 4.48 -9.00 -8.59
CA ARG A 679 3.58 -8.35 -7.62
C ARG A 679 2.71 -7.26 -8.27
N GLN A 680 3.28 -6.46 -9.18
CA GLN A 680 2.54 -5.41 -9.89
C GLN A 680 1.44 -6.02 -10.77
N LEU A 681 1.75 -7.13 -11.45
CA LEU A 681 0.75 -7.90 -12.20
C LEU A 681 -0.42 -8.33 -11.28
N MET A 682 -0.11 -8.84 -10.09
CA MET A 682 -1.13 -9.26 -9.13
C MET A 682 -1.98 -8.10 -8.63
N TYR A 683 -1.40 -6.91 -8.41
CA TYR A 683 -2.15 -5.72 -8.00
C TYR A 683 -3.23 -5.37 -9.01
N VAL A 684 -2.90 -5.32 -10.30
CA VAL A 684 -3.88 -4.93 -11.32
C VAL A 684 -4.96 -6.00 -11.48
N VAL A 685 -4.61 -7.29 -11.39
CA VAL A 685 -5.58 -8.39 -11.40
C VAL A 685 -6.55 -8.30 -10.22
N LEU A 686 -6.03 -8.07 -9.01
CA LEU A 686 -6.84 -7.97 -7.79
C LEU A 686 -7.76 -6.76 -7.84
N LEU A 687 -7.25 -5.61 -8.25
CA LEU A 687 -8.04 -4.38 -8.42
C LEU A 687 -9.16 -4.58 -9.44
N GLN A 688 -8.88 -5.23 -10.58
CA GLN A 688 -9.90 -5.59 -11.56
C GLN A 688 -10.95 -6.53 -10.96
N SER A 689 -10.52 -7.54 -10.18
CA SER A 689 -11.40 -8.50 -9.50
C SER A 689 -12.34 -7.79 -8.53
N TRP A 690 -11.81 -6.86 -7.75
CA TRP A 690 -12.56 -6.04 -6.79
C TRP A 690 -13.61 -5.16 -7.46
N ILE A 691 -13.23 -4.45 -8.52
CA ILE A 691 -14.17 -3.61 -9.26
C ILE A 691 -15.30 -4.46 -9.83
N THR A 692 -14.99 -5.65 -10.33
CA THR A 692 -15.99 -6.58 -10.86
C THR A 692 -16.91 -7.11 -9.77
N ALA A 693 -16.38 -7.39 -8.58
CA ALA A 693 -17.16 -7.79 -7.41
C ALA A 693 -18.11 -6.68 -6.95
N LEU A 694 -17.62 -5.44 -6.84
CA LEU A 694 -18.42 -4.28 -6.44
C LEU A 694 -19.48 -3.89 -7.48
N THR A 695 -19.19 -4.08 -8.76
CA THR A 695 -20.14 -3.75 -9.85
C THR A 695 -21.11 -4.89 -10.19
N GLY A 696 -20.97 -6.06 -9.56
CA GLY A 696 -21.81 -7.23 -9.85
C GLY A 696 -21.61 -7.83 -11.24
N GLY A 697 -20.48 -7.55 -11.89
CA GLY A 697 -20.20 -8.03 -13.24
C GLY A 697 -20.07 -9.55 -13.29
N ARG A 698 -20.77 -10.21 -14.23
CA ARG A 698 -20.62 -11.67 -14.45
C ARG A 698 -19.40 -11.95 -15.32
N LEU A 699 -18.44 -12.68 -14.77
CA LEU A 699 -17.28 -13.16 -15.53
C LEU A 699 -17.57 -14.53 -16.14
N ARG A 700 -17.38 -14.67 -17.45
CA ARG A 700 -17.42 -15.97 -18.16
C ARG A 700 -16.10 -16.72 -17.96
N TRP A 701 -16.16 -18.05 -17.92
CA TRP A 701 -14.97 -18.91 -17.80
C TRP A 701 -13.94 -18.61 -18.91
N GLN A 702 -12.67 -18.44 -18.52
CA GLN A 702 -11.57 -18.10 -19.42
C GLN A 702 -10.60 -19.27 -19.59
N LYS A 703 -10.27 -19.60 -20.84
CA LYS A 703 -9.56 -20.82 -21.23
C LYS A 703 -8.04 -20.73 -21.03
N LEU A 704 -7.43 -21.81 -20.52
CA LEU A 704 -5.98 -22.03 -20.57
C LEU A 704 -5.63 -22.88 -21.79
N ARG A 705 -4.54 -22.54 -22.51
CA ARG A 705 -4.01 -23.37 -23.61
C ARG A 705 -2.95 -24.30 -23.03
N ARG A 706 -3.20 -25.61 -23.03
CA ARG A 706 -2.29 -26.65 -22.53
C ARG A 706 -1.31 -27.13 -23.60
N LYS A 707 -0.11 -27.54 -23.17
CA LYS A 707 0.90 -28.19 -24.02
C LYS A 707 1.09 -29.68 -23.74
N GLY A 708 0.71 -30.18 -22.55
CA GLY A 708 0.76 -31.61 -22.23
C GLY A 708 2.13 -32.12 -21.74
N GLY A 709 3.02 -31.22 -21.31
CA GLY A 709 4.42 -31.55 -20.97
C GLY A 709 4.67 -32.01 -19.52
N VAL A 710 3.64 -32.21 -18.70
CA VAL A 710 3.81 -32.53 -17.27
C VAL A 710 3.92 -34.04 -17.05
N SER A 711 4.95 -34.45 -16.32
CA SER A 711 5.14 -35.82 -15.81
C SER A 711 5.59 -35.79 -14.36
N ALA A 712 5.25 -36.82 -13.58
CA ALA A 712 5.76 -36.96 -12.22
C ALA A 712 7.27 -37.28 -12.28
N PRO A 713 8.10 -36.70 -11.39
CA PRO A 713 9.52 -37.06 -11.30
C PRO A 713 9.70 -38.56 -11.04
N PRO A 714 10.75 -39.20 -11.57
CA PRO A 714 11.04 -40.61 -11.24
C PRO A 714 11.22 -40.77 -9.72
N THR A 715 10.54 -41.76 -9.13
CA THR A 715 10.66 -42.08 -7.71
C THR A 715 12.09 -42.50 -7.38
N ALA A 716 12.76 -41.77 -6.46
CA ALA A 716 14.06 -42.20 -5.96
C ALA A 716 13.92 -43.55 -5.22
N PRO A 717 14.82 -44.52 -5.42
CA PRO A 717 14.72 -45.82 -4.76
C PRO A 717 14.79 -45.64 -3.24
N THR A 718 13.75 -46.08 -2.55
CA THR A 718 13.74 -46.18 -1.09
C THR A 718 14.84 -47.15 -0.68
N GLY A 719 15.89 -46.64 -0.04
CA GLY A 719 16.96 -47.44 0.54
C GLY A 719 16.44 -48.34 1.66
N HIS A 720 15.94 -49.52 1.31
CA HIS A 720 15.93 -50.65 2.23
C HIS A 720 17.39 -51.07 2.42
N ARG A 721 18.04 -50.57 3.47
CA ARG A 721 19.13 -51.30 4.09
C ARG A 721 18.52 -52.61 4.61
N GLN A 722 18.61 -53.67 3.81
CA GLN A 722 18.54 -55.02 4.33
C GLN A 722 19.67 -55.14 5.35
N ALA A 723 19.29 -55.20 6.62
CA ALA A 723 20.16 -55.71 7.66
C ALA A 723 20.38 -57.19 7.34
N VAL A 724 21.47 -57.49 6.64
CA VAL A 724 21.99 -58.85 6.55
C VAL A 724 22.47 -59.21 7.96
N GLY A 725 21.63 -59.95 8.68
CA GLY A 725 22.02 -60.62 9.91
C GLY A 725 23.10 -61.64 9.58
N GLY A 726 24.32 -61.38 10.02
CA GLY A 726 25.38 -62.38 10.09
C GLY A 726 25.02 -63.41 11.16
N GLY A 727 24.34 -64.47 10.75
CA GLY A 727 24.23 -65.70 11.54
C GLY A 727 25.57 -66.43 11.51
N SER A 728 26.28 -66.35 12.63
CA SER A 728 27.35 -67.29 12.98
C SER A 728 26.70 -68.49 13.66
N ALA A 729 26.85 -69.68 13.07
CA ALA A 729 27.04 -70.91 13.83
C ALA A 729 27.65 -71.98 12.92
N ARG A 730 28.48 -72.82 13.52
CA ARG A 730 28.79 -74.16 13.03
C ARG A 730 27.53 -74.97 12.74
#